data_AF-A0A9E6BAY3-F1
#
_entry.id   AF-A0A9E6BAY3-F1
#
_cell.length_a   1.000
_cell.length_b   1.000
_cell.length_c   1.000
_cell.angle_alpha   90.00
_cell.angle_beta   90.00
_cell.angle_gamma   90.00
#
_symmetry.space_group_name_H-M   'P 1'
#
loop_
_entity.id
_entity.type
_entity.pdbx_description
1 polymer ?
#
loop_
_entity_poly.entity_id
_entity_poly.type
_entity_poly.pdbx_seq_one_letter_code
_entity_poly.pdbx_strand_id
1 'polypeptide(L)'
;MRIARAVVGLALLAVLFHFVPLRGIVAAVGKARVDFLLVAVVIPFLGIVVSSLKLWLLLRADAPGVGFGQVLKAYYIGTFFNNLLPTSIGGDVAKVRQLRLDGTRLAHAAASVIVERATGLAVVLAATLGISLGWSRFLDRLGLGPARWALAAVSGGCFIALAIAYAAWRGAVKDWMKARRDGAVVGKAYMLIESFYVFRNAPGVVAAALGLSVLFYLIIAVGMVLVARALGLRLGPGSAAGLATLLRVPEMLPVSLGGLGVREGTLTYCMSHLGATAAQGAGMALVMRGLSSLHSAAGGLVYAVSGRVRRAHAVPPAPAEPTARRRALRVALIALIVLVLFTDGQVDGQNELSRMAAVDSLASRGVWHLNESRYAQTIVEREGRQSRYLIDMVYNRRDGRFYSSKPPVLTLLLAAVPAGLHALGARFTFTEPSNGLAVFLLTFLAMGLPSAWAFYALRRKAGGLLESPAGADVAALLAFGGTLFFTYSTAINHHTPTAAAILAAFFLLGMAEGRPVVPAGRASAAGFLMGLAAVIDVGHGFIFSVMFGLYILFCLRSWRTAVFYGLGALPPLALHCAIQYSLWGSILPVQMLHGTKDYPFSYWTHRTESDAWHIPRSDYWLLTLFSMRGLFVLSPILLFGAAGLAAELRDAARASRRGKTGGRLARPSGEALRGYAALSVLIGMLFLVWYSGFRTPTNFAGAAFGFRYYIGFTPLLAWYAVRAYGRWADSPRFRVIFYALGAWSLFYACLGTRFTWVLMEAVPHPAVRMLLPLRGF
;
A
#
# COMPACT_ATOMS: atom_id res chain seq x y z
N MET A 1 -15.12 -13.09 14.61
CA MET A 1 -14.57 -12.49 15.85
C MET A 1 -13.50 -11.41 15.64
N ARG A 2 -12.49 -11.59 14.76
CA ARG A 2 -11.40 -10.60 14.59
C ARG A 2 -11.83 -9.27 13.93
N ILE A 3 -12.63 -9.34 12.86
CA ILE A 3 -13.18 -8.16 12.19
C ILE A 3 -14.13 -7.41 13.13
N ALA A 4 -14.96 -8.14 13.89
CA ALA A 4 -15.88 -7.56 14.86
C ALA A 4 -15.16 -6.67 15.90
N ARG A 5 -14.03 -7.11 16.48
CA ARG A 5 -13.26 -6.29 17.44
C ARG A 5 -12.64 -5.03 16.81
N ALA A 6 -12.25 -5.10 15.53
CA ALA A 6 -11.75 -3.94 14.80
C ALA A 6 -12.87 -2.93 14.56
N VAL A 7 -14.02 -3.42 14.09
CA VAL A 7 -15.23 -2.62 13.88
C VAL A 7 -15.69 -1.98 15.18
N VAL A 8 -15.71 -2.72 16.29
CA VAL A 8 -16.03 -2.18 17.62
C VAL A 8 -15.05 -1.08 18.03
N GLY A 9 -13.75 -1.28 17.86
CA GLY A 9 -12.75 -0.25 18.17
C GLY A 9 -12.92 1.03 17.34
N LEU A 10 -13.20 0.88 16.05
CA LEU A 10 -13.49 2.01 15.16
C LEU A 10 -14.82 2.69 15.50
N ALA A 11 -15.85 1.92 15.86
CA ALA A 11 -17.13 2.46 16.30
C ALA A 11 -16.99 3.25 17.60
N LEU A 12 -16.24 2.75 18.58
CA LEU A 12 -15.96 3.46 19.83
C LEU A 12 -15.20 4.78 19.58
N LEU A 13 -14.25 4.81 18.64
CA LEU A 13 -13.60 6.04 18.22
C LEU A 13 -14.55 6.99 17.50
N ALA A 14 -15.42 6.48 16.63
CA ALA A 14 -16.44 7.29 15.95
C ALA A 14 -17.40 7.92 16.97
N VAL A 15 -17.83 7.16 17.97
CA VAL A 15 -18.63 7.66 19.10
C VAL A 15 -17.87 8.73 19.87
N LEU A 16 -16.59 8.51 20.19
CA LEU A 16 -15.76 9.51 20.86
C LEU A 16 -15.69 10.82 20.04
N PHE A 17 -15.44 10.72 18.73
CA PHE A 17 -15.35 11.90 17.86
C PHE A 17 -16.69 12.55 17.55
N HIS A 18 -17.80 11.83 17.71
CA HIS A 18 -19.14 12.39 17.66
C HIS A 18 -19.39 13.32 18.87
N PHE A 19 -18.98 12.90 20.08
CA PHE A 19 -19.15 13.70 21.29
C PHE A 19 -18.04 14.74 21.52
N VAL A 20 -16.84 14.50 21.00
CA VAL A 20 -15.68 15.39 21.14
C VAL A 20 -15.24 15.84 19.75
N PRO A 21 -15.62 17.06 19.31
CA PRO A 21 -15.30 17.56 17.99
C PRO A 21 -13.79 17.55 17.73
N LEU A 22 -13.36 16.98 16.60
CA LEU A 22 -11.95 16.87 16.23
C LEU A 22 -11.22 18.23 16.25
N ARG A 23 -11.91 19.30 15.85
CA ARG A 23 -11.41 20.68 15.91
C ARG A 23 -10.94 21.08 17.31
N GLY A 24 -11.67 20.67 18.36
CA GLY A 24 -11.33 20.97 19.75
C GLY A 24 -10.09 20.19 20.22
N ILE A 25 -9.98 18.93 19.79
CA ILE A 25 -8.80 18.10 20.08
C ILE A 25 -7.56 18.69 19.41
N VAL A 26 -7.66 19.04 18.12
CA VAL A 26 -6.56 19.65 17.35
C VAL A 26 -6.16 20.98 17.98
N ALA A 27 -7.11 21.82 18.40
CA ALA A 27 -6.80 23.06 19.10
C ALA A 27 -6.10 22.84 20.46
N ALA A 28 -6.52 21.83 21.23
CA ALA A 28 -5.91 21.49 22.52
C ALA A 28 -4.46 20.98 22.34
N VAL A 29 -4.23 20.10 21.36
CA VAL A 29 -2.89 19.55 21.06
C VAL A 29 -2.00 20.59 20.37
N GLY A 30 -2.56 21.46 19.53
CA GLY A 30 -1.82 22.53 18.84
C GLY A 30 -1.26 23.59 19.78
N LYS A 31 -1.84 23.74 20.97
CA LYS A 31 -1.33 24.62 22.05
C LYS A 31 -0.39 23.91 23.02
N ALA A 32 -0.07 22.63 22.78
CA ALA A 32 0.72 21.86 23.71
C ALA A 32 2.17 22.37 23.78
N ARG A 33 2.73 22.40 24.98
CA ARG A 33 4.14 22.75 25.18
C ARG A 33 5.04 21.61 24.69
N VAL A 34 5.87 21.92 23.71
CA VAL A 34 6.71 20.95 22.99
C VAL A 34 7.83 20.37 23.87
N ASP A 35 8.37 21.15 24.81
CA ASP A 35 9.40 20.73 25.76
C ASP A 35 8.99 19.48 26.55
N PHE A 36 7.80 19.47 27.13
CA PHE A 36 7.27 18.31 27.86
C PHE A 36 6.99 17.12 26.93
N LEU A 37 6.55 17.37 25.69
CA LEU A 37 6.31 16.29 24.71
C LEU A 37 7.61 15.62 24.29
N LEU A 38 8.69 16.38 24.08
CA LEU A 38 10.01 15.82 23.73
C LEU A 38 10.52 14.89 24.84
N VAL A 39 10.39 15.28 26.11
CA VAL A 39 10.74 14.41 27.24
C VAL A 39 9.81 13.19 27.30
N ALA A 40 8.52 13.37 27.04
CA ALA A 40 7.54 12.28 27.04
C ALA A 40 7.83 11.22 25.95
N VAL A 41 8.51 11.57 24.85
CA VAL A 41 8.95 10.60 23.83
C VAL A 41 9.88 9.54 24.40
N VAL A 42 10.72 9.87 25.39
CA VAL A 42 11.69 8.93 25.99
C VAL A 42 10.99 7.88 26.86
N ILE A 43 9.85 8.23 27.45
CA ILE A 43 9.16 7.42 28.47
C ILE A 43 8.78 6.01 27.98
N PRO A 44 8.14 5.82 26.80
CA PRO A 44 7.86 4.48 26.26
C PRO A 44 9.11 3.63 26.00
N PHE A 45 10.23 4.25 25.62
CA PHE A 45 11.50 3.54 25.39
C PHE A 45 12.10 3.05 26.70
N LEU A 46 12.09 3.89 27.74
CA LEU A 46 12.51 3.49 29.09
C LEU A 46 11.63 2.35 29.61
N GLY A 47 10.31 2.41 29.37
CA GLY A 47 9.38 1.33 29.69
C GLY A 47 9.73 -0.01 29.01
N ILE A 48 10.17 0.02 27.74
CA ILE A 48 10.69 -1.17 27.05
C ILE A 48 11.96 -1.69 27.72
N VAL A 49 12.90 -0.82 28.08
CA VAL A 49 14.16 -1.22 28.73
C VAL A 49 13.88 -1.93 30.05
N VAL A 50 13.01 -1.36 30.89
CA VAL A 50 12.59 -1.98 32.17
C VAL A 50 11.87 -3.31 31.94
N SER A 51 10.97 -3.37 30.95
CA SER A 51 10.28 -4.62 30.60
C SER A 51 11.25 -5.68 30.07
N SER A 52 12.27 -5.28 29.32
CA SER A 52 13.32 -6.16 28.81
C SER A 52 14.21 -6.66 29.92
N LEU A 53 14.56 -5.80 30.89
CA LEU A 53 15.33 -6.17 32.07
C LEU A 53 14.57 -7.21 32.90
N LYS A 54 13.26 -6.99 33.08
CA LYS A 54 12.38 -7.95 33.77
C LYS A 54 12.40 -9.32 33.11
N LEU A 55 12.17 -9.42 31.80
CA LEU A 55 12.20 -10.71 31.12
C LEU A 55 13.60 -11.34 31.11
N TRP A 56 14.64 -10.51 31.01
CA TRP A 56 16.02 -10.99 31.04
C TRP A 56 16.37 -11.66 32.37
N LEU A 57 15.94 -11.07 33.50
CA LEU A 57 16.09 -11.68 34.82
C LEU A 57 15.32 -13.00 34.93
N LEU A 58 14.07 -13.04 34.45
CA LEU A 58 13.26 -14.27 34.44
C LEU A 58 13.89 -15.36 33.58
N LEU A 59 14.45 -15.02 32.41
CA LEU A 59 15.10 -15.99 31.54
C LEU A 59 16.42 -16.51 32.11
N ARG A 60 17.20 -15.67 32.81
CA ARG A 60 18.51 -16.08 33.36
C ARG A 60 18.42 -17.05 34.54
N ALA A 61 17.26 -17.16 35.19
CA ALA A 61 17.04 -18.14 36.24
C ALA A 61 17.29 -19.59 35.75
N ASP A 62 16.92 -19.90 34.51
CA ASP A 62 17.03 -21.24 33.92
C ASP A 62 17.86 -21.28 32.61
N ALA A 63 18.21 -20.13 32.03
CA ALA A 63 18.99 -20.01 30.80
C ALA A 63 20.06 -18.89 30.93
N PRO A 64 21.17 -19.13 31.65
CA PRO A 64 22.14 -18.08 32.02
C PRO A 64 22.87 -17.46 30.82
N GLY A 65 22.90 -18.12 29.65
CA GLY A 65 23.58 -17.65 28.44
C GLY A 65 22.81 -16.61 27.61
N VAL A 66 21.59 -16.23 27.99
CA VAL A 66 20.79 -15.24 27.23
C VAL A 66 21.29 -13.81 27.50
N GLY A 67 21.74 -13.11 26.45
CA GLY A 67 22.20 -11.73 26.55
C GLY A 67 21.05 -10.72 26.58
N PHE A 68 21.22 -9.60 27.30
CA PHE A 68 20.21 -8.54 27.39
C PHE A 68 19.81 -7.98 26.02
N GLY A 69 20.77 -7.81 25.10
CA GLY A 69 20.49 -7.33 23.74
C GLY A 69 19.57 -8.25 22.92
N GLN A 70 19.64 -9.58 23.15
CA GLN A 70 18.73 -10.55 22.52
C GLN A 70 17.30 -10.36 23.04
N VAL A 71 17.16 -10.16 24.35
CA VAL A 71 15.85 -9.91 25.00
C VAL A 71 15.27 -8.58 24.55
N LEU A 72 16.08 -7.52 24.53
CA LEU A 72 15.67 -6.18 24.07
C LEU A 72 15.19 -6.22 22.62
N LYS A 73 15.91 -6.91 21.74
CA LYS A 73 15.52 -7.14 20.34
C LYS A 73 14.20 -7.91 20.24
N ALA A 74 14.05 -9.00 21.00
CA ALA A 74 12.80 -9.77 21.03
C ALA A 74 11.63 -8.90 21.52
N TYR A 75 11.88 -8.01 22.47
CA TYR A 75 10.91 -7.07 23.01
C TYR A 75 10.41 -6.06 21.99
N TYR A 76 11.34 -5.41 21.28
CA TYR A 76 10.99 -4.48 20.20
C TYR A 76 10.17 -5.16 19.10
N ILE A 77 10.57 -6.36 18.68
CA ILE A 77 9.82 -7.16 17.71
C ILE A 77 8.43 -7.50 18.27
N GLY A 78 8.34 -7.93 19.52
CA GLY A 78 7.08 -8.25 20.19
C GLY A 78 6.15 -7.04 20.29
N THR A 79 6.64 -5.87 20.72
CA THR A 79 5.87 -4.63 20.82
C THR A 79 5.29 -4.21 19.47
N PHE A 80 6.09 -4.30 18.39
CA PHE A 80 5.61 -4.05 17.03
C PHE A 80 4.42 -4.94 16.67
N PHE A 81 4.54 -6.25 16.91
CA PHE A 81 3.46 -7.19 16.63
C PHE A 81 2.27 -7.05 17.59
N ASN A 82 2.44 -6.57 18.83
CA ASN A 82 1.33 -6.31 19.75
C ASN A 82 0.44 -5.14 19.31
N ASN A 83 1.02 -4.11 18.69
CA ASN A 83 0.23 -3.00 18.13
C ASN A 83 -0.33 -3.30 16.74
N LEU A 84 0.31 -4.22 15.99
CA LEU A 84 -0.05 -4.53 14.62
C LEU A 84 -1.04 -5.71 14.50
N LEU A 85 -0.92 -6.72 15.36
CA LEU A 85 -1.75 -7.91 15.29
C LEU A 85 -3.05 -7.72 16.07
N PRO A 86 -4.16 -8.30 15.60
CA PRO A 86 -5.47 -8.17 16.23
C PRO A 86 -5.60 -8.97 17.54
N THR A 87 -4.50 -9.41 18.13
CA THR A 87 -4.47 -10.20 19.37
C THR A 87 -3.40 -9.64 20.30
N SER A 88 -3.76 -9.41 21.56
CA SER A 88 -2.83 -9.01 22.63
C SER A 88 -1.73 -10.05 22.93
N ILE A 89 -1.89 -11.28 22.43
CA ILE A 89 -0.95 -12.41 22.57
C ILE A 89 0.02 -12.48 21.37
N GLY A 90 -0.27 -11.78 20.27
CA GLY A 90 0.44 -11.96 19.00
C GLY A 90 1.90 -11.52 19.04
N GLY A 91 2.18 -10.42 19.74
CA GLY A 91 3.54 -9.94 19.97
C GLY A 91 4.30 -10.79 20.98
N ASP A 92 3.62 -11.41 21.94
CA ASP A 92 4.25 -12.35 22.88
C ASP A 92 4.71 -13.62 22.16
N VAL A 93 3.91 -14.14 21.23
CA VAL A 93 4.32 -15.24 20.35
C VAL A 93 5.51 -14.83 19.48
N ALA A 94 5.52 -13.60 18.96
CA ALA A 94 6.66 -13.10 18.19
C ALA A 94 7.94 -12.98 19.05
N LYS A 95 7.81 -12.54 20.30
CA LYS A 95 8.90 -12.47 21.29
C LYS A 95 9.47 -13.86 21.57
N VAL A 96 8.60 -14.82 21.94
CA VAL A 96 8.99 -16.22 22.20
C VAL A 96 9.64 -16.86 20.97
N ARG A 97 9.08 -16.63 19.77
CA ARG A 97 9.67 -17.11 18.52
C ARG A 97 11.05 -16.52 18.27
N GLN A 98 11.23 -15.22 18.51
CA GLN A 98 12.53 -14.56 18.35
C GLN A 98 13.56 -15.13 19.32
N LEU A 99 13.22 -15.30 20.59
CA LEU A 99 14.10 -15.92 21.59
C LEU A 99 14.46 -17.37 21.21
N ARG A 100 13.50 -18.14 20.68
CA ARG A 100 13.76 -19.48 20.15
C ARG A 100 14.74 -19.45 18.98
N LEU A 101 14.57 -18.49 18.08
CA LEU A 101 15.45 -18.27 16.94
C LEU A 101 16.84 -17.75 17.32
N ASP A 102 17.03 -17.30 18.57
CA ASP A 102 18.31 -16.87 19.14
C ASP A 102 18.86 -17.94 20.13
N GLY A 103 18.30 -19.16 20.14
CA GLY A 103 18.84 -20.33 20.86
C GLY A 103 18.11 -20.73 22.14
N THR A 104 17.08 -20.00 22.57
CA THR A 104 16.34 -20.32 23.82
C THR A 104 15.34 -21.46 23.61
N ARG A 105 15.23 -22.40 24.57
CA ARG A 105 14.22 -23.46 24.51
C ARG A 105 12.79 -22.89 24.54
N LEU A 106 11.91 -23.41 23.69
CA LEU A 106 10.53 -22.89 23.52
C LEU A 106 9.74 -22.84 24.83
N ALA A 107 9.79 -23.92 25.62
CA ALA A 107 9.07 -24.00 26.89
C ALA A 107 9.50 -22.92 27.89
N HIS A 108 10.81 -22.64 27.97
CA HIS A 108 11.37 -21.67 28.92
C HIS A 108 11.08 -20.23 28.50
N ALA A 109 11.19 -19.95 27.18
CA ALA A 109 10.80 -18.65 26.63
C ALA A 109 9.30 -18.38 26.85
N ALA A 110 8.44 -19.39 26.66
CA ALA A 110 7.01 -19.27 26.89
C ALA A 110 6.68 -19.06 28.39
N ALA A 111 7.25 -19.87 29.29
CA ALA A 111 7.03 -19.76 30.73
C ALA A 111 7.47 -18.39 31.26
N SER A 112 8.65 -17.91 30.86
CA SER A 112 9.18 -16.60 31.29
C SER A 112 8.26 -15.45 30.85
N VAL A 113 7.71 -15.51 29.63
CA VAL A 113 6.76 -14.50 29.14
C VAL A 113 5.41 -14.58 29.87
N ILE A 114 4.96 -15.78 30.25
CA ILE A 114 3.74 -15.96 31.04
C ILE A 114 3.91 -15.36 32.45
N VAL A 115 5.00 -15.68 33.15
CA VAL A 115 5.29 -15.14 34.49
C VAL A 115 5.50 -13.63 34.45
N GLU A 116 6.15 -13.13 33.41
CA GLU A 116 6.26 -11.69 33.16
C GLU A 116 4.90 -10.98 33.07
N ARG A 117 3.94 -11.58 32.37
CA ARG A 117 2.58 -11.05 32.24
C ARG A 117 1.84 -11.11 33.56
N ALA A 118 1.97 -12.23 34.26
CA ALA A 118 1.28 -12.46 35.50
C ALA A 118 1.80 -11.57 36.65
N THR A 119 3.11 -11.30 36.72
CA THR A 119 3.68 -10.30 37.66
C THR A 119 3.21 -8.88 37.34
N GLY A 120 3.14 -8.52 36.05
CA GLY A 120 2.59 -7.22 35.64
C GLY A 120 1.10 -7.06 35.97
N LEU A 121 0.31 -8.13 35.85
CA LEU A 121 -1.09 -8.16 36.25
C LEU A 121 -1.26 -8.12 37.77
N ALA A 122 -0.43 -8.85 38.51
CA ALA A 122 -0.44 -8.85 39.97
C ALA A 122 -0.26 -7.42 40.53
N VAL A 123 0.66 -6.62 39.96
CA VAL A 123 0.82 -5.21 40.36
C VAL A 123 -0.44 -4.38 40.07
N VAL A 124 -1.10 -4.58 38.92
CA VAL A 124 -2.35 -3.87 38.59
C VAL A 124 -3.46 -4.24 39.57
N LEU A 125 -3.64 -5.53 39.85
CA LEU A 125 -4.66 -6.01 40.78
C LEU A 125 -4.37 -5.53 42.22
N ALA A 126 -3.11 -5.57 42.66
CA ALA A 126 -2.72 -5.07 43.98
C ALA A 126 -2.97 -3.57 44.11
N ALA A 127 -2.59 -2.79 43.10
CA ALA A 127 -2.87 -1.35 43.07
C ALA A 127 -4.38 -1.07 43.04
N THR A 128 -5.14 -1.82 42.25
CA THR A 128 -6.61 -1.66 42.15
C THR A 128 -7.29 -1.99 43.48
N LEU A 129 -6.86 -3.05 44.14
CA LEU A 129 -7.33 -3.43 45.47
C LEU A 129 -6.99 -2.35 46.50
N GLY A 130 -5.73 -1.87 46.53
CA GLY A 130 -5.28 -0.82 47.42
C GLY A 130 -6.03 0.51 47.22
N ILE A 131 -6.28 0.91 45.97
CA ILE A 131 -7.09 2.09 45.64
C ILE A 131 -8.54 1.89 46.09
N SER A 132 -9.12 0.71 45.86
CA SER A 132 -10.52 0.42 46.19
C SER A 132 -10.79 0.40 47.69
N LEU A 133 -9.83 -0.08 48.49
CA LEU A 133 -9.95 -0.18 49.95
C LEU A 133 -9.46 1.09 50.66
N GLY A 134 -8.37 1.69 50.19
CA GLY A 134 -7.64 2.74 50.91
C GLY A 134 -7.74 4.15 50.32
N TRP A 135 -8.28 4.32 49.10
CA TRP A 135 -8.37 5.62 48.44
C TRP A 135 -9.76 5.92 47.86
N SER A 136 -10.80 5.67 48.65
CA SER A 136 -12.21 5.88 48.28
C SER A 136 -12.48 7.26 47.67
N ARG A 137 -11.97 8.33 48.27
CA ARG A 137 -12.13 9.72 47.78
C ARG A 137 -11.63 9.92 46.34
N PHE A 138 -10.62 9.16 45.90
CA PHE A 138 -10.14 9.23 44.52
C PHE A 138 -11.11 8.56 43.56
N LEU A 139 -11.67 7.41 43.94
CA LEU A 139 -12.71 6.75 43.14
C LEU A 139 -13.99 7.60 43.08
N ASP A 140 -14.38 8.24 44.19
CA ASP A 140 -15.53 9.16 44.22
C ASP A 140 -15.32 10.34 43.27
N ARG A 141 -14.11 10.95 43.27
CA ARG A 141 -13.75 11.99 42.30
C ARG A 141 -13.85 11.53 40.86
N LEU A 142 -13.56 10.26 40.57
CA LEU A 142 -13.68 9.67 39.24
C LEU A 142 -15.11 9.21 38.89
N GLY A 143 -16.10 9.37 39.78
CA GLY A 143 -17.44 8.82 39.60
C GLY A 143 -17.54 7.29 39.75
N LEU A 144 -16.48 6.65 40.26
CA LEU A 144 -16.36 5.19 40.42
C LEU A 144 -16.59 4.72 41.86
N GLY A 145 -17.01 5.61 42.77
CA GLY A 145 -17.33 5.29 44.16
C GLY A 145 -18.22 4.05 44.34
N PRO A 146 -19.35 3.93 43.62
CA PRO A 146 -20.23 2.76 43.70
C PRO A 146 -19.56 1.45 43.26
N ALA A 147 -18.59 1.52 42.35
CA ALA A 147 -17.90 0.34 41.81
C ALA A 147 -16.76 -0.17 42.70
N ARG A 148 -16.39 0.55 43.77
CA ARG A 148 -15.22 0.21 44.61
C ARG A 148 -15.24 -1.21 45.16
N TRP A 149 -16.41 -1.69 45.60
CA TRP A 149 -16.54 -3.03 46.18
C TRP A 149 -16.45 -4.13 45.12
N ALA A 150 -16.99 -3.88 43.93
CA ALA A 150 -16.82 -4.80 42.80
C ALA A 150 -15.34 -4.88 42.37
N LEU A 151 -14.64 -3.74 42.29
CA LEU A 151 -13.21 -3.70 41.97
C LEU A 151 -12.36 -4.42 43.04
N ALA A 152 -12.68 -4.21 44.32
CA ALA A 152 -12.03 -4.91 45.43
C ALA A 152 -12.30 -6.42 45.41
N ALA A 153 -13.56 -6.84 45.22
CA ALA A 153 -13.95 -8.24 45.17
C ALA A 153 -13.29 -8.99 44.00
N VAL A 154 -13.26 -8.38 42.80
CA VAL A 154 -12.58 -8.97 41.64
C VAL A 154 -11.08 -9.08 41.87
N SER A 155 -10.44 -8.01 42.34
CA SER A 155 -8.98 -7.99 42.54
C SER A 155 -8.55 -8.95 43.66
N GLY A 156 -9.23 -8.89 44.81
CA GLY A 156 -8.99 -9.77 45.95
C GLY A 156 -9.32 -11.23 45.62
N GLY A 157 -10.45 -11.48 44.95
CA GLY A 157 -10.85 -12.82 44.50
C GLY A 157 -9.82 -13.45 43.56
N CYS A 158 -9.21 -12.69 42.64
CA CYS A 158 -8.13 -13.17 41.80
C CYS A 158 -6.90 -13.61 42.61
N PHE A 159 -6.50 -12.86 43.65
CA PHE A 159 -5.39 -13.25 44.52
C PHE A 159 -5.71 -14.50 45.33
N ILE A 160 -6.90 -14.58 45.92
CA ILE A 160 -7.35 -15.76 46.68
C ILE A 160 -7.37 -17.00 45.77
N ALA A 161 -7.96 -16.89 44.57
CA ALA A 161 -8.01 -17.98 43.61
C ALA A 161 -6.60 -18.45 43.18
N LEU A 162 -5.68 -17.51 42.94
CA LEU A 162 -4.30 -17.84 42.59
C LEU A 162 -3.55 -18.50 43.74
N ALA A 163 -3.75 -18.02 44.98
CA ALA A 163 -3.13 -18.59 46.18
C ALA A 163 -3.63 -20.03 46.43
N ILE A 164 -4.94 -20.27 46.34
CA ILE A 164 -5.54 -21.61 46.43
C ILE A 164 -4.98 -22.51 45.33
N ALA A 165 -4.98 -22.05 44.09
CA ALA A 165 -4.49 -22.82 42.95
C ALA A 165 -3.01 -23.18 43.08
N TYR A 166 -2.18 -22.27 43.59
CA TYR A 166 -0.76 -22.51 43.84
C TYR A 166 -0.54 -23.48 45.01
N ALA A 167 -1.27 -23.32 46.12
CA ALA A 167 -1.17 -24.21 47.28
C ALA A 167 -1.60 -25.65 46.94
N ALA A 168 -2.66 -25.80 46.15
CA ALA A 168 -3.18 -27.09 45.70
C ALA A 168 -2.33 -27.74 44.57
N TRP A 169 -1.27 -27.09 44.06
CA TRP A 169 -0.50 -27.54 42.90
C TRP A 169 0.48 -28.70 43.19
N ARG A 170 -0.02 -29.82 43.71
CA ARG A 170 0.78 -31.01 44.08
C ARG A 170 0.01 -32.31 43.86
N GLY A 171 0.73 -33.43 43.76
CA GLY A 171 0.15 -34.78 43.70
C GLY A 171 -0.96 -34.94 42.66
N ALA A 172 -2.09 -35.54 43.09
CA ALA A 172 -3.22 -35.87 42.25
C ALA A 172 -3.81 -34.69 41.45
N VAL A 173 -3.78 -33.46 42.00
CA VAL A 173 -4.30 -32.26 41.30
C VAL A 173 -3.45 -31.92 40.08
N LYS A 174 -2.13 -31.97 40.22
CA LYS A 174 -1.20 -31.71 39.11
C LYS A 174 -1.35 -32.76 38.02
N ASP A 175 -1.43 -34.03 38.40
CA ASP A 175 -1.57 -35.14 37.46
C ASP A 175 -2.91 -35.11 36.72
N TRP A 176 -3.99 -34.81 37.44
CA TRP A 176 -5.33 -34.65 36.86
C TRP A 176 -5.39 -33.51 35.83
N MET A 177 -4.79 -32.35 36.13
CA MET A 177 -4.76 -31.22 35.20
C MET A 177 -3.82 -31.47 34.02
N LYS A 178 -2.68 -32.14 34.23
CA LYS A 178 -1.74 -32.54 33.17
C LYS A 178 -2.40 -33.48 32.16
N ALA A 179 -3.22 -34.43 32.63
CA ALA A 179 -3.97 -35.35 31.78
C ALA A 179 -5.04 -34.65 30.92
N ARG A 180 -5.53 -33.48 31.35
CA ARG A 180 -6.59 -32.70 30.67
C ARG A 180 -6.06 -31.41 30.03
N ARG A 181 -4.75 -31.30 29.83
CA ARG A 181 -4.09 -30.08 29.33
C ARG A 181 -4.51 -29.66 27.92
N ASP A 182 -5.10 -30.55 27.14
CA ASP A 182 -5.56 -30.26 25.78
C ASP A 182 -6.90 -29.50 25.77
N GLY A 183 -7.60 -29.44 26.92
CA GLY A 183 -8.79 -28.63 27.10
C GLY A 183 -8.49 -27.12 27.12
N ALA A 184 -9.34 -26.31 26.49
CA ALA A 184 -9.08 -24.88 26.29
C ALA A 184 -8.97 -24.05 27.59
N VAL A 185 -9.66 -24.46 28.66
CA VAL A 185 -9.66 -23.78 29.97
C VAL A 185 -8.61 -24.42 30.90
N VAL A 186 -8.71 -25.74 31.09
CA VAL A 186 -7.80 -26.51 31.97
C VAL A 186 -6.36 -26.41 31.51
N GLY A 187 -6.10 -26.46 30.19
CA GLY A 187 -4.77 -26.28 29.62
C GLY A 187 -4.16 -24.91 29.90
N LYS A 188 -4.94 -23.83 29.81
CA LYS A 188 -4.47 -22.47 30.13
C LYS A 188 -4.18 -22.32 31.63
N ALA A 189 -5.05 -22.86 32.47
CA ALA A 189 -4.85 -22.88 33.92
C ALA A 189 -3.59 -23.68 34.28
N TYR A 190 -3.41 -24.86 33.68
CA TYR A 190 -2.21 -25.68 33.84
C TYR A 190 -0.95 -24.92 33.44
N MET A 191 -0.93 -24.31 32.24
CA MET A 191 0.21 -23.53 31.77
C MET A 191 0.54 -22.36 32.69
N LEU A 192 -0.48 -21.64 33.19
CA LEU A 192 -0.28 -20.52 34.10
C LEU A 192 0.33 -20.97 35.43
N ILE A 193 -0.28 -21.95 36.09
CA ILE A 193 0.16 -22.40 37.42
C ILE A 193 1.52 -23.11 37.33
N GLU A 194 1.73 -23.97 36.33
CA GLU A 194 3.03 -24.64 36.12
C GLU A 194 4.13 -23.61 35.84
N SER A 195 3.86 -22.55 35.06
CA SER A 195 4.86 -21.50 34.80
C SER A 195 5.30 -20.78 36.08
N PHE A 196 4.40 -20.56 37.04
CA PHE A 196 4.78 -20.03 38.36
C PHE A 196 5.55 -21.04 39.20
N TYR A 197 5.15 -22.31 39.15
CA TYR A 197 5.79 -23.37 39.92
C TYR A 197 7.24 -23.63 39.49
N VAL A 198 7.61 -23.35 38.23
CA VAL A 198 9.01 -23.38 37.77
C VAL A 198 9.89 -22.44 38.61
N PHE A 199 9.38 -21.28 39.01
CA PHE A 199 10.13 -20.28 39.80
C PHE A 199 10.00 -20.47 41.32
N ARG A 200 9.44 -21.59 41.80
CA ARG A 200 9.22 -21.83 43.24
C ARG A 200 10.50 -21.75 44.10
N ASN A 201 11.65 -22.07 43.50
CA ASN A 201 12.96 -22.06 44.15
C ASN A 201 13.74 -20.75 43.90
N ALA A 202 13.14 -19.77 43.22
CA ALA A 202 13.76 -18.49 42.88
C ALA A 202 12.89 -17.28 43.30
N PRO A 203 12.44 -17.19 44.57
CA PRO A 203 11.53 -16.13 45.01
C PRO A 203 12.11 -14.72 44.84
N GLY A 204 13.44 -14.56 44.96
CA GLY A 204 14.13 -13.29 44.72
C GLY A 204 13.97 -12.76 43.29
N VAL A 205 13.93 -13.66 42.29
CA VAL A 205 13.73 -13.28 40.87
C VAL A 205 12.29 -12.81 40.65
N VAL A 206 11.31 -13.49 41.25
CA VAL A 206 9.90 -13.09 41.17
C VAL A 206 9.67 -11.76 41.89
N ALA A 207 10.28 -11.55 43.06
CA ALA A 207 10.24 -10.28 43.79
C ALA A 207 10.85 -9.14 42.97
N ALA A 208 12.00 -9.36 42.34
CA ALA A 208 12.61 -8.39 41.42
C ALA A 208 11.69 -8.09 40.21
N ALA A 209 11.04 -9.11 39.63
CA ALA A 209 10.09 -8.93 38.53
C ALA A 209 8.84 -8.14 38.93
N LEU A 210 8.37 -8.29 40.18
CA LEU A 210 7.29 -7.46 40.75
C LEU A 210 7.77 -6.00 40.93
N GLY A 211 8.96 -5.78 41.51
CA GLY A 211 9.56 -4.45 41.65
C GLY A 211 9.73 -3.72 40.32
N LEU A 212 10.23 -4.41 39.29
CA LEU A 212 10.34 -3.87 37.93
C LEU A 212 8.97 -3.60 37.29
N SER A 213 7.94 -4.36 37.66
CA SER A 213 6.57 -4.10 37.20
C SER A 213 5.98 -2.85 37.88
N VAL A 214 6.26 -2.60 39.16
CA VAL A 214 5.91 -1.34 39.84
C VAL A 214 6.63 -0.17 39.18
N LEU A 215 7.95 -0.28 38.97
CA LEU A 215 8.74 0.73 38.28
C LEU A 215 8.18 1.04 36.88
N PHE A 216 7.78 0.03 36.14
CA PHE A 216 7.14 0.20 34.82
C PHE A 216 5.87 1.05 34.89
N TYR A 217 4.97 0.82 35.86
CA TYR A 217 3.77 1.64 36.02
C TYR A 217 4.06 3.06 36.51
N LEU A 218 5.09 3.24 37.36
CA LEU A 218 5.56 4.57 37.75
C LEU A 218 6.10 5.36 36.54
N ILE A 219 6.85 4.70 35.64
CA ILE A 219 7.31 5.30 34.38
C ILE A 219 6.11 5.75 33.53
N ILE A 220 5.06 4.92 33.42
CA ILE A 220 3.82 5.31 32.73
C ILE A 220 3.17 6.53 33.41
N ALA A 221 3.11 6.55 34.74
CA ALA A 221 2.55 7.67 35.51
C ALA A 221 3.32 8.97 35.25
N VAL A 222 4.67 8.92 35.21
CA VAL A 222 5.50 10.07 34.82
C VAL A 222 5.16 10.54 33.42
N GLY A 223 5.01 9.62 32.45
CA GLY A 223 4.56 9.96 31.09
C GLY A 223 3.19 10.67 31.07
N MET A 224 2.24 10.21 31.88
CA MET A 224 0.94 10.86 32.02
C MET A 224 1.06 12.28 32.59
N VAL A 225 1.89 12.48 33.61
CA VAL A 225 2.14 13.83 34.18
C VAL A 225 2.77 14.76 33.14
N LEU A 226 3.75 14.28 32.38
CA LEU A 226 4.42 15.06 31.34
C LEU A 226 3.44 15.48 30.23
N VAL A 227 2.64 14.54 29.71
CA VAL A 227 1.66 14.85 28.67
C VAL A 227 0.54 15.75 29.21
N ALA A 228 0.10 15.56 30.45
CA ALA A 228 -0.86 16.45 31.09
C ALA A 228 -0.31 17.88 31.17
N ARG A 229 0.93 18.06 31.66
CA ARG A 229 1.60 19.37 31.72
C ARG A 229 1.78 19.99 30.33
N ALA A 230 2.12 19.19 29.32
CA ALA A 230 2.21 19.66 27.94
C ALA A 230 0.89 20.27 27.47
N LEU A 231 -0.24 19.68 27.84
CA LEU A 231 -1.58 20.15 27.47
C LEU A 231 -2.15 21.23 28.41
N GLY A 232 -1.34 21.76 29.33
CA GLY A 232 -1.76 22.77 30.30
C GLY A 232 -2.63 22.22 31.44
N LEU A 233 -2.67 20.89 31.63
CA LEU A 233 -3.44 20.23 32.68
C LEU A 233 -2.60 20.02 33.95
N ARG A 234 -3.26 20.11 35.11
CA ARG A 234 -2.64 19.80 36.41
C ARG A 234 -3.03 18.40 36.86
N LEU A 235 -2.24 17.40 36.50
CA LEU A 235 -2.39 16.03 36.98
C LEU A 235 -1.38 15.73 38.09
N GLY A 236 -1.86 15.46 39.30
CA GLY A 236 -1.01 15.10 40.44
C GLY A 236 -0.34 13.74 40.24
N PRO A 237 0.91 13.52 40.71
CA PRO A 237 1.62 12.25 40.54
C PRO A 237 0.86 11.03 41.08
N GLY A 238 0.18 11.19 42.23
CA GLY A 238 -0.63 10.12 42.82
C GLY A 238 -1.84 9.73 41.96
N SER A 239 -2.55 10.73 41.41
CA SER A 239 -3.65 10.49 40.47
C SER A 239 -3.14 9.86 39.17
N ALA A 240 -1.98 10.29 38.67
CA ALA A 240 -1.35 9.66 37.50
C ALA A 240 -0.97 8.20 37.76
N ALA A 241 -0.43 7.87 38.94
CA ALA A 241 -0.12 6.50 39.32
C ALA A 241 -1.38 5.63 39.43
N GLY A 242 -2.45 6.15 40.03
CA GLY A 242 -3.74 5.47 40.10
C GLY A 242 -4.36 5.25 38.72
N LEU A 243 -4.30 6.24 37.82
CA LEU A 243 -4.77 6.08 36.44
C LEU A 243 -3.90 5.12 35.63
N ALA A 244 -2.57 5.11 35.84
CA ALA A 244 -1.66 4.21 35.13
C ALA A 244 -1.98 2.73 35.35
N THR A 245 -2.56 2.37 36.51
CA THR A 245 -3.01 1.01 36.82
C THR A 245 -4.50 0.80 36.53
N LEU A 246 -5.40 1.72 36.92
CA LEU A 246 -6.85 1.55 36.73
C LEU A 246 -7.24 1.48 35.25
N LEU A 247 -6.60 2.27 34.39
CA LEU A 247 -6.88 2.25 32.94
C LEU A 247 -6.51 0.91 32.28
N ARG A 248 -5.68 0.07 32.93
CA ARG A 248 -5.32 -1.25 32.39
C ARG A 248 -6.46 -2.24 32.47
N VAL A 249 -7.36 -2.11 33.45
CA VAL A 249 -8.49 -3.02 33.63
C VAL A 249 -9.42 -3.05 32.40
N PRO A 250 -9.95 -1.90 31.91
CA PRO A 250 -10.77 -1.89 30.70
C PRO A 250 -9.97 -2.24 29.44
N GLU A 251 -8.68 -1.90 29.37
CA GLU A 251 -7.82 -2.28 28.23
C GLU A 251 -7.61 -3.80 28.12
N MET A 252 -7.74 -4.55 29.22
CA MET A 252 -7.66 -6.01 29.22
C MET A 252 -8.92 -6.69 28.67
N LEU A 253 -10.04 -5.97 28.58
CA LEU A 253 -11.28 -6.51 28.01
C LEU A 253 -11.07 -6.79 26.52
N PRO A 254 -11.35 -8.02 26.03
CA PRO A 254 -11.10 -8.40 24.64
C PRO A 254 -12.21 -7.88 23.70
N VAL A 255 -12.65 -6.63 23.90
CA VAL A 255 -13.75 -5.97 23.16
C VAL A 255 -13.25 -5.24 21.92
N SER A 256 -12.07 -4.63 21.96
CA SER A 256 -11.47 -3.93 20.82
C SER A 256 -10.00 -4.30 20.60
N LEU A 257 -9.48 -4.04 19.39
CA LEU A 257 -8.09 -4.36 19.04
C LEU A 257 -7.12 -3.43 19.78
N GLY A 258 -6.29 -3.98 20.68
CA GLY A 258 -5.31 -3.20 21.43
C GLY A 258 -5.93 -2.07 22.27
N GLY A 259 -7.17 -2.26 22.73
CA GLY A 259 -7.92 -1.25 23.49
C GLY A 259 -8.26 0.00 22.68
N LEU A 260 -8.29 -0.06 21.35
CA LEU A 260 -8.69 1.06 20.48
C LEU A 260 -10.10 1.55 20.84
N GLY A 261 -10.26 2.85 21.05
CA GLY A 261 -11.53 3.47 21.45
C GLY A 261 -11.83 3.31 22.95
N VAL A 262 -11.54 2.14 23.53
CA VAL A 262 -11.70 1.89 24.97
C VAL A 262 -10.76 2.79 25.78
N ARG A 263 -9.44 2.74 25.49
CA ARG A 263 -8.45 3.55 26.19
C ARG A 263 -8.73 5.04 26.06
N GLU A 264 -9.06 5.48 24.83
CA GLU A 264 -9.33 6.89 24.55
C GLU A 264 -10.58 7.37 25.29
N GLY A 265 -11.65 6.58 25.27
CA GLY A 265 -12.87 6.87 26.01
C GLY A 265 -12.64 6.90 27.51
N THR A 266 -12.00 5.88 28.09
CA THR A 266 -11.79 5.80 29.54
C THR A 266 -10.87 6.91 30.05
N LEU A 267 -9.75 7.19 29.37
CA LEU A 267 -8.87 8.27 29.80
C LEU A 267 -9.54 9.63 29.62
N THR A 268 -10.32 9.84 28.55
CA THR A 268 -11.12 11.07 28.38
C THR A 268 -12.10 11.24 29.54
N TYR A 269 -12.85 10.19 29.87
CA TYR A 269 -13.81 10.17 30.99
C TYR A 269 -13.13 10.52 32.32
N CYS A 270 -12.04 9.83 32.67
CA CYS A 270 -11.33 10.06 33.92
C CYS A 270 -10.74 11.48 33.99
N MET A 271 -10.16 11.98 32.90
CA MET A 271 -9.59 13.32 32.86
C MET A 271 -10.67 14.41 32.99
N SER A 272 -11.85 14.20 32.40
CA SER A 272 -12.98 15.12 32.57
C SER A 272 -13.43 15.23 34.03
N HIS A 273 -13.47 14.10 34.75
CA HIS A 273 -13.78 14.06 36.18
C HIS A 273 -12.67 14.69 37.06
N LEU A 274 -11.44 14.76 36.55
CA LEU A 274 -10.33 15.46 37.18
C LEU A 274 -10.21 16.93 36.74
N GLY A 275 -11.25 17.49 36.09
CA GLY A 275 -11.37 18.90 35.76
C GLY A 275 -10.79 19.29 34.39
N ALA A 276 -10.41 18.35 33.53
CA ALA A 276 -10.05 18.64 32.14
C ALA A 276 -11.32 18.80 31.27
N THR A 277 -11.20 19.48 30.14
CA THR A 277 -12.25 19.39 29.11
C THR A 277 -12.18 18.03 28.41
N ALA A 278 -13.30 17.55 27.86
CA ALA A 278 -13.32 16.30 27.10
C ALA A 278 -12.35 16.33 25.90
N ALA A 279 -12.16 17.51 25.27
CA ALA A 279 -11.18 17.71 24.21
C ALA A 279 -9.73 17.55 24.69
N GLN A 280 -9.39 18.09 25.88
CA GLN A 280 -8.07 17.91 26.48
C GLN A 280 -7.83 16.46 26.93
N GLY A 281 -8.84 15.79 27.50
CA GLY A 281 -8.77 14.37 27.87
C GLY A 281 -8.55 13.47 26.66
N ALA A 282 -9.30 13.69 25.57
CA ALA A 282 -9.14 12.98 24.31
C ALA A 282 -7.79 13.27 23.65
N GLY A 283 -7.35 14.54 23.67
CA GLY A 283 -6.02 14.95 23.21
C GLY A 283 -4.90 14.24 23.96
N MET A 284 -4.99 14.16 25.30
CA MET A 284 -4.03 13.42 26.13
C MET A 284 -3.98 11.93 25.74
N ALA A 285 -5.14 11.31 25.56
CA ALA A 285 -5.20 9.90 25.18
C ALA A 285 -4.58 9.63 23.80
N LEU A 286 -4.87 10.49 22.83
CA LEU A 286 -4.33 10.38 21.47
C LEU A 286 -2.82 10.64 21.43
N VAL A 287 -2.31 11.63 22.17
CA VAL A 287 -0.87 11.88 22.30
C VAL A 287 -0.18 10.66 22.92
N MET A 288 -0.71 10.14 24.03
CA MET A 288 -0.17 8.93 24.67
C MET A 288 -0.19 7.72 23.74
N ARG A 289 -1.22 7.57 22.90
CA ARG A 289 -1.26 6.53 21.86
C ARG A 289 -0.21 6.78 20.78
N GLY A 290 -0.06 8.01 20.30
CA GLY A 290 0.96 8.40 19.32
C GLY A 290 2.38 8.06 19.81
N LEU A 291 2.70 8.41 21.05
CA LEU A 291 3.96 8.02 21.71
C LEU A 291 4.12 6.50 21.78
N SER A 292 3.03 5.77 22.07
CA SER A 292 3.00 4.30 22.05
C SER A 292 3.11 3.71 20.62
N SER A 293 2.76 4.47 19.57
CA SER A 293 2.94 4.03 18.18
C SER A 293 4.37 4.27 17.69
N LEU A 294 5.03 5.35 18.13
CA LEU A 294 6.41 5.68 17.76
C LEU A 294 7.41 4.60 18.18
N HIS A 295 7.42 4.19 19.45
CA HIS A 295 8.32 3.12 19.90
C HIS A 295 7.99 1.75 19.26
N SER A 296 6.72 1.52 18.92
CA SER A 296 6.30 0.34 18.16
C SER A 296 6.86 0.32 16.74
N ALA A 297 6.92 1.49 16.08
CA ALA A 297 7.52 1.62 14.74
C ALA A 297 9.03 1.31 14.78
N ALA A 298 9.75 1.72 15.82
CA ALA A 298 11.14 1.33 16.04
C ALA A 298 11.31 -0.20 16.09
N GLY A 299 10.36 -0.91 16.70
CA GLY A 299 10.33 -2.38 16.68
C GLY A 299 10.15 -2.99 15.29
N GLY A 300 9.38 -2.34 14.43
CA GLY A 300 9.24 -2.72 13.02
C GLY A 300 10.54 -2.57 12.24
N LEU A 301 11.32 -1.52 12.53
CA LEU A 301 12.65 -1.31 11.96
C LEU A 301 13.64 -2.40 12.41
N VAL A 302 13.69 -2.70 13.72
CA VAL A 302 14.52 -3.78 14.28
C VAL A 302 14.19 -5.12 13.60
N TYR A 303 12.91 -5.43 13.41
CA TYR A 303 12.47 -6.64 12.71
C TYR A 303 12.90 -6.66 11.23
N ALA A 304 12.82 -5.53 10.54
CA ALA A 304 13.22 -5.41 9.14
C ALA A 304 14.73 -5.61 8.94
N VAL A 305 15.56 -5.00 9.81
CA VAL A 305 17.02 -5.12 9.78
C VAL A 305 17.46 -6.54 10.16
N SER A 306 16.90 -7.11 11.23
CA SER A 306 17.21 -8.47 11.69
C SER A 306 16.88 -9.54 10.63
N GLY A 307 15.87 -9.31 9.79
CA GLY A 307 15.53 -10.17 8.67
C GLY A 307 16.46 -10.04 7.45
N ARG A 308 17.18 -8.92 7.30
CA ARG A 308 18.17 -8.72 6.23
C ARG A 308 19.49 -9.43 6.57
N VAL A 309 20.00 -9.28 7.79
CA VAL A 309 21.23 -9.94 8.26
C VAL A 309 21.12 -11.46 8.13
N ARG A 310 19.97 -12.04 8.47
CA ARG A 310 19.73 -13.50 8.32
C ARG A 310 19.59 -13.97 6.87
N ARG A 311 19.17 -13.11 5.94
CA ARG A 311 19.14 -13.44 4.50
C ARG A 311 20.51 -13.32 3.85
N ALA A 312 21.42 -12.51 4.40
CA ALA A 312 22.81 -12.44 3.97
C ALA A 312 23.61 -13.71 4.34
N HIS A 313 23.13 -14.49 5.32
CA HIS A 313 23.68 -15.81 5.68
C HIS A 313 22.88 -16.99 5.10
N ALA A 314 21.80 -16.73 4.36
CA ALA A 314 21.14 -17.75 3.57
C ALA A 314 21.80 -17.80 2.18
N VAL A 315 22.15 -19.00 1.72
CA VAL A 315 22.72 -19.23 0.38
C VAL A 315 21.91 -18.42 -0.66
N PRO A 316 22.55 -17.49 -1.40
CA PRO A 316 21.84 -16.73 -2.41
C PRO A 316 21.29 -17.70 -3.47
N PRO A 317 20.11 -17.45 -4.05
CA PRO A 317 19.71 -18.17 -5.26
C PRO A 317 20.80 -17.96 -6.32
N ALA A 318 21.12 -19.03 -7.07
CA ALA A 318 22.15 -19.02 -8.10
C ALA A 318 22.08 -17.74 -8.95
N PRO A 319 23.21 -17.07 -9.21
CA PRO A 319 23.21 -15.88 -10.04
C PRO A 319 22.62 -16.23 -11.40
N ALA A 320 21.62 -15.44 -11.84
CA ALA A 320 21.13 -15.53 -13.21
C ALA A 320 22.33 -15.38 -14.15
N GLU A 321 22.50 -16.31 -15.09
CA GLU A 321 23.66 -16.34 -15.97
C GLU A 321 23.98 -14.93 -16.54
N PRO A 322 25.25 -14.50 -16.52
CA PRO A 322 25.69 -13.21 -17.07
C PRO A 322 25.20 -12.95 -18.50
N THR A 323 24.98 -14.00 -19.28
CA THR A 323 24.46 -14.02 -20.66
C THR A 323 23.03 -13.49 -20.75
N ALA A 324 22.11 -13.94 -19.87
CA ALA A 324 20.70 -13.55 -19.91
C ALA A 324 20.50 -12.06 -19.59
N ARG A 325 21.25 -11.53 -18.62
CA ARG A 325 21.22 -10.09 -18.30
C ARG A 325 21.75 -9.24 -19.45
N ARG A 326 22.86 -9.66 -20.09
CA ARG A 326 23.43 -8.97 -21.26
C ARG A 326 22.47 -8.95 -22.45
N ARG A 327 21.77 -10.06 -22.74
CA ARG A 327 20.77 -10.10 -23.82
C ARG A 327 19.57 -9.19 -23.55
N ALA A 328 19.05 -9.19 -22.31
CA ALA A 328 17.96 -8.27 -21.94
C ALA A 328 18.37 -6.80 -22.07
N LEU A 329 19.63 -6.45 -21.71
CA LEU A 329 20.16 -5.10 -21.93
C LEU A 329 20.29 -4.75 -23.42
N ARG A 330 20.71 -5.69 -24.27
CA ARG A 330 20.75 -5.48 -25.73
C ARG A 330 19.37 -5.18 -26.30
N VAL A 331 18.36 -5.96 -25.93
CA VAL A 331 16.97 -5.72 -26.37
C VAL A 331 16.48 -4.35 -25.90
N ALA A 332 16.77 -3.97 -24.66
CA ALA A 332 16.43 -2.66 -24.13
C ALA A 332 17.14 -1.52 -24.87
N LEU A 333 18.42 -1.70 -25.24
CA LEU A 333 19.19 -0.72 -26.00
C LEU A 333 18.65 -0.58 -27.43
N ILE A 334 18.31 -1.69 -28.09
CA ILE A 334 17.66 -1.67 -29.41
C ILE A 334 16.33 -0.93 -29.32
N ALA A 335 15.49 -1.26 -28.34
CA ALA A 335 14.23 -0.56 -28.11
C ALA A 335 14.46 0.93 -27.86
N LEU A 336 15.49 1.29 -27.08
CA LEU A 336 15.85 2.68 -26.80
C LEU A 336 16.29 3.43 -28.07
N ILE A 337 17.13 2.84 -28.92
CA ILE A 337 17.53 3.42 -30.21
C ILE A 337 16.32 3.64 -31.10
N VAL A 338 15.44 2.63 -31.21
CA VAL A 338 14.20 2.75 -31.98
C VAL A 338 13.32 3.86 -31.41
N LEU A 339 13.15 3.94 -30.09
CA LEU A 339 12.35 4.99 -29.47
C LEU A 339 12.95 6.38 -29.71
N VAL A 340 14.28 6.53 -29.72
CA VAL A 340 14.94 7.78 -30.12
C VAL A 340 14.62 8.14 -31.57
N LEU A 341 14.70 7.18 -32.49
CA LEU A 341 14.48 7.44 -33.92
C LEU A 341 13.02 7.76 -34.30
N PHE A 342 12.07 7.26 -33.51
CA PHE A 342 10.64 7.38 -33.79
C PHE A 342 9.90 8.38 -32.88
N THR A 343 10.54 8.91 -31.83
CA THR A 343 9.93 9.96 -30.98
C THR A 343 9.88 11.26 -31.76
N ASP A 344 8.67 11.82 -31.89
CA ASP A 344 8.49 13.10 -32.55
C ASP A 344 8.92 14.26 -31.63
N GLY A 345 9.50 15.29 -32.24
CA GLY A 345 9.78 16.57 -31.59
C GLY A 345 8.59 17.53 -31.66
N GLN A 346 7.53 17.20 -32.39
CA GLN A 346 6.37 18.08 -32.56
C GLN A 346 5.21 17.66 -31.67
N VAL A 347 4.31 18.62 -31.42
CA VAL A 347 3.07 18.43 -30.69
C VAL A 347 1.94 18.34 -31.72
N ASP A 348 1.56 17.12 -32.08
CA ASP A 348 0.65 16.87 -33.20
C ASP A 348 -0.81 16.71 -32.75
N GLY A 349 -1.03 16.41 -31.46
CA GLY A 349 -2.35 16.14 -30.91
C GLY A 349 -2.83 17.16 -29.87
N GLN A 350 -4.14 17.46 -29.88
CA GLN A 350 -4.75 18.30 -28.84
C GLN A 350 -4.59 17.72 -27.41
N ASN A 351 -4.51 16.39 -27.29
CA ASN A 351 -4.25 15.71 -26.02
C ASN A 351 -2.83 16.04 -25.50
N GLU A 352 -1.84 16.14 -26.38
CA GLU A 352 -0.47 16.51 -26.05
C GLU A 352 -0.36 18.00 -25.72
N LEU A 353 -1.02 18.84 -26.52
CA LEU A 353 -1.02 20.29 -26.36
C LEU A 353 -1.45 20.72 -24.95
N SER A 354 -2.48 20.07 -24.38
CA SER A 354 -2.93 20.36 -23.01
C SER A 354 -1.87 20.07 -21.93
N ARG A 355 -1.07 19.01 -22.12
CA ARG A 355 0.00 18.63 -21.19
C ARG A 355 1.16 19.60 -21.33
N MET A 356 1.53 19.90 -22.57
CA MET A 356 2.62 20.83 -22.87
C MET A 356 2.32 22.25 -22.39
N ALA A 357 1.07 22.72 -22.52
CA ALA A 357 0.64 24.01 -21.96
C ALA A 357 0.81 24.06 -20.43
N ALA A 358 0.48 22.96 -19.74
CA ALA A 358 0.62 22.87 -18.30
C ALA A 358 2.10 22.78 -17.86
N VAL A 359 2.90 22.03 -18.61
CA VAL A 359 4.36 21.92 -18.38
C VAL A 359 5.04 23.26 -18.62
N ASP A 360 4.73 23.95 -19.72
CA ASP A 360 5.20 25.31 -19.99
C ASP A 360 4.86 26.25 -18.85
N SER A 361 3.58 26.33 -18.46
CA SER A 361 3.13 27.24 -17.41
C SER A 361 3.86 27.05 -16.09
N LEU A 362 4.07 25.79 -15.71
CA LEU A 362 4.74 25.47 -14.47
C LEU A 362 6.25 25.72 -14.55
N ALA A 363 6.89 25.36 -15.68
CA ALA A 363 8.34 25.47 -15.84
C ALA A 363 8.81 26.91 -16.08
N SER A 364 8.08 27.70 -16.88
CA SER A 364 8.50 29.05 -17.26
C SER A 364 8.01 30.13 -16.31
N ARG A 365 6.83 29.93 -15.68
CA ARG A 365 6.17 30.95 -14.86
C ARG A 365 5.92 30.52 -13.41
N GLY A 366 6.15 29.25 -13.06
CA GLY A 366 5.87 28.74 -11.72
C GLY A 366 4.38 28.69 -11.36
N VAL A 367 3.49 28.70 -12.36
CA VAL A 367 2.03 28.72 -12.17
C VAL A 367 1.36 27.50 -12.79
N TRP A 368 0.25 27.06 -12.17
CA TRP A 368 -0.52 25.89 -12.61
C TRP A 368 -1.59 26.20 -13.67
N HIS A 369 -1.98 27.47 -13.80
CA HIS A 369 -3.04 27.88 -14.72
C HIS A 369 -2.50 28.12 -16.14
N LEU A 370 -3.38 27.92 -17.12
CA LEU A 370 -3.04 27.91 -18.55
C LEU A 370 -3.31 29.25 -19.24
N ASN A 371 -3.97 30.20 -18.59
CA ASN A 371 -4.49 31.43 -19.21
C ASN A 371 -3.46 32.22 -20.04
N GLU A 372 -2.20 32.18 -19.63
CA GLU A 372 -1.08 32.92 -20.24
C GLU A 372 -0.15 32.02 -21.07
N SER A 373 -0.43 30.71 -21.17
CA SER A 373 0.37 29.82 -22.01
C SER A 373 0.07 30.06 -23.48
N ARG A 374 1.12 30.27 -24.28
CA ARG A 374 1.00 30.39 -25.74
C ARG A 374 0.37 29.14 -26.35
N TYR A 375 0.67 27.95 -25.83
CA TYR A 375 0.04 26.69 -26.23
C TYR A 375 -1.47 26.64 -25.96
N ALA A 376 -1.95 27.35 -24.94
CA ALA A 376 -3.37 27.44 -24.61
C ALA A 376 -4.08 28.60 -25.34
N GLN A 377 -3.32 29.56 -25.87
CA GLN A 377 -3.81 30.71 -26.63
C GLN A 377 -3.96 30.42 -28.13
N THR A 378 -3.64 29.21 -28.61
CA THR A 378 -3.91 28.79 -29.98
C THR A 378 -5.43 28.83 -30.23
N ILE A 379 -5.89 29.83 -31.00
CA ILE A 379 -7.29 30.04 -31.36
C ILE A 379 -7.62 29.14 -32.55
N VAL A 380 -8.72 28.39 -32.47
CA VAL A 380 -9.30 27.71 -33.63
C VAL A 380 -10.60 28.44 -33.98
N GLU A 381 -10.68 28.99 -35.19
CA GLU A 381 -11.94 29.48 -35.74
C GLU A 381 -12.82 28.31 -36.16
N ARG A 382 -14.06 28.28 -35.65
CA ARG A 382 -15.04 27.26 -36.02
C ARG A 382 -16.40 27.88 -36.19
N GLU A 383 -17.02 27.70 -37.35
CA GLU A 383 -18.38 28.20 -37.65
C GLU A 383 -18.55 29.71 -37.35
N GLY A 384 -17.53 30.51 -37.65
CA GLY A 384 -17.55 31.97 -37.42
C GLY A 384 -17.44 32.41 -35.95
N ARG A 385 -17.12 31.49 -35.02
CA ARG A 385 -16.88 31.81 -33.61
C ARG A 385 -15.43 31.52 -33.22
N GLN A 386 -14.77 32.51 -32.62
CA GLN A 386 -13.46 32.33 -31.99
C GLN A 386 -13.62 31.62 -30.65
N SER A 387 -12.84 30.58 -30.39
CA SER A 387 -12.90 29.85 -29.12
C SER A 387 -11.56 29.21 -28.77
N ARG A 388 -11.21 29.26 -27.48
CA ARG A 388 -9.99 28.65 -26.91
C ARG A 388 -10.28 27.18 -26.59
N TYR A 389 -9.98 26.27 -27.51
CA TYR A 389 -10.33 24.85 -27.39
C TYR A 389 -9.12 23.94 -27.16
N LEU A 390 -8.62 23.88 -25.91
CA LEU A 390 -7.91 22.69 -25.47
C LEU A 390 -8.93 21.66 -24.98
N ILE A 391 -8.97 20.46 -25.59
CA ILE A 391 -9.87 19.35 -25.21
C ILE A 391 -9.83 19.05 -23.71
N ASP A 392 -8.63 19.10 -23.14
CA ASP A 392 -8.34 18.66 -21.79
C ASP A 392 -8.14 19.83 -20.82
N MET A 393 -9.05 20.81 -20.89
CA MET A 393 -9.12 21.94 -19.96
C MET A 393 -10.31 21.84 -19.00
N VAL A 394 -10.13 22.45 -17.83
CA VAL A 394 -11.12 22.61 -16.77
C VAL A 394 -11.03 24.02 -16.18
N TYR A 395 -12.16 24.55 -15.74
CA TYR A 395 -12.30 25.89 -15.19
C TYR A 395 -12.47 25.83 -13.67
N ASN A 396 -11.65 26.61 -12.95
CA ASN A 396 -11.77 26.75 -11.51
C ASN A 396 -12.54 28.02 -11.16
N ARG A 397 -13.76 27.84 -10.65
CA ARG A 397 -14.63 28.98 -10.28
C ARG A 397 -14.12 29.76 -9.07
N ARG A 398 -13.17 29.22 -8.30
CA ARG A 398 -12.64 29.86 -7.08
C ARG A 398 -11.67 30.99 -7.39
N ASP A 399 -10.86 30.83 -8.43
CA ASP A 399 -9.84 31.80 -8.84
C ASP A 399 -10.08 32.37 -10.26
N GLY A 400 -11.09 31.86 -10.98
CA GLY A 400 -11.44 32.32 -12.32
C GLY A 400 -10.45 31.89 -13.41
N ARG A 401 -9.65 30.84 -13.18
CA ARG A 401 -8.57 30.43 -14.08
C ARG A 401 -8.80 29.03 -14.69
N PHE A 402 -8.10 28.78 -15.80
CA PHE A 402 -8.15 27.51 -16.52
C PHE A 402 -6.97 26.62 -16.17
N TYR A 403 -7.22 25.33 -16.01
CA TYR A 403 -6.24 24.32 -15.64
C TYR A 403 -6.32 23.11 -16.57
N SER A 404 -5.29 22.28 -16.59
CA SER A 404 -5.35 20.99 -17.26
C SER A 404 -6.29 20.03 -16.53
N SER A 405 -7.07 19.27 -17.29
CA SER A 405 -7.91 18.18 -16.77
C SER A 405 -7.10 16.96 -16.32
N LYS A 406 -5.80 16.92 -16.64
CA LYS A 406 -4.92 15.78 -16.33
C LYS A 406 -4.41 15.85 -14.89
N PRO A 407 -4.12 14.70 -14.26
CA PRO A 407 -3.51 14.69 -12.94
C PRO A 407 -2.18 15.48 -12.91
N PRO A 408 -1.94 16.30 -11.88
CA PRO A 408 -0.85 17.27 -11.89
C PRO A 408 0.56 16.67 -11.68
N VAL A 409 0.65 15.42 -11.21
CA VAL A 409 1.94 14.81 -10.83
C VAL A 409 2.83 14.56 -12.04
N LEU A 410 2.28 14.05 -13.15
CA LEU A 410 3.06 13.88 -14.38
C LEU A 410 3.54 15.24 -14.92
N THR A 411 2.67 16.25 -14.91
CA THR A 411 3.02 17.62 -15.30
C THR A 411 4.16 18.17 -14.46
N LEU A 412 4.12 17.98 -13.14
CA LEU A 412 5.19 18.41 -12.23
C LEU A 412 6.52 17.73 -12.57
N LEU A 413 6.52 16.42 -12.79
CA LEU A 413 7.72 15.66 -13.14
C LEU A 413 8.31 16.12 -14.47
N LEU A 414 7.45 16.40 -15.44
CA LEU A 414 7.86 16.91 -16.75
C LEU A 414 8.39 18.35 -16.65
N ALA A 415 7.74 19.23 -15.89
CA ALA A 415 8.16 20.63 -15.71
C ALA A 415 9.50 20.77 -14.97
N ALA A 416 9.85 19.79 -14.12
CA ALA A 416 11.14 19.78 -13.42
C ALA A 416 12.34 19.65 -14.38
N VAL A 417 12.18 19.00 -15.53
CA VAL A 417 13.25 18.80 -16.52
C VAL A 417 13.72 20.14 -17.13
N PRO A 418 12.86 20.93 -17.81
CA PRO A 418 13.26 22.22 -18.38
C PRO A 418 13.64 23.23 -17.28
N ALA A 419 13.00 23.21 -16.12
CA ALA A 419 13.39 24.06 -14.99
C ALA A 419 14.83 23.75 -14.51
N GLY A 420 15.20 22.47 -14.39
CA GLY A 420 16.55 22.06 -14.04
C GLY A 420 17.58 22.42 -15.12
N LEU A 421 17.23 22.26 -16.40
CA LEU A 421 18.09 22.66 -17.50
C LEU A 421 18.30 24.18 -17.55
N HIS A 422 17.26 24.98 -17.29
CA HIS A 422 17.36 26.43 -17.19
C HIS A 422 18.28 26.85 -16.02
N ALA A 423 18.20 26.17 -14.88
CA ALA A 423 19.11 26.40 -13.76
C ALA A 423 20.59 26.09 -14.10
N LEU A 424 20.84 25.24 -15.10
CA LEU A 424 22.17 24.93 -15.62
C LEU A 424 22.62 25.87 -16.78
N GLY A 425 21.87 26.96 -17.02
CA GLY A 425 22.18 27.96 -18.05
C GLY A 425 21.67 27.63 -19.45
N ALA A 426 20.94 26.52 -19.63
CA ALA A 426 20.35 26.18 -20.93
C ALA A 426 19.07 26.99 -21.17
N ARG A 427 19.01 27.74 -22.28
CA ARG A 427 17.81 28.51 -22.64
C ARG A 427 16.79 27.61 -23.32
N PHE A 428 15.81 27.13 -22.55
CA PHE A 428 14.65 26.37 -23.06
C PHE A 428 13.43 27.30 -23.12
N THR A 429 13.09 27.80 -24.31
CA THR A 429 11.88 28.61 -24.51
C THR A 429 10.81 27.80 -25.22
N PHE A 430 9.64 27.68 -24.59
CA PHE A 430 8.41 27.10 -25.11
C PHE A 430 7.70 28.04 -26.11
N THR A 431 8.47 28.81 -26.89
CA THR A 431 7.99 29.98 -27.62
C THR A 431 7.26 29.65 -28.93
N GLU A 432 7.47 28.45 -29.47
CA GLU A 432 6.76 27.92 -30.64
C GLU A 432 6.40 26.43 -30.45
N PRO A 433 5.27 25.94 -31.02
CA PRO A 433 4.94 24.51 -31.10
C PRO A 433 6.01 23.64 -31.81
N SER A 434 7.01 24.27 -32.41
CA SER A 434 8.11 23.72 -33.18
C SER A 434 9.42 23.49 -32.40
N ASN A 435 9.48 23.70 -31.07
CA ASN A 435 10.69 23.41 -30.30
C ASN A 435 10.93 21.89 -30.14
N GLY A 436 11.42 21.29 -31.23
CA GLY A 436 11.62 19.86 -31.46
C GLY A 436 12.34 19.15 -30.33
N LEU A 437 13.42 19.76 -29.84
CA LEU A 437 14.30 19.12 -28.87
C LEU A 437 13.67 19.02 -27.47
N ALA A 438 12.94 20.04 -27.02
CA ALA A 438 12.34 20.04 -25.69
C ALA A 438 11.20 19.01 -25.59
N VAL A 439 10.31 19.00 -26.58
CA VAL A 439 9.22 18.03 -26.69
C VAL A 439 9.78 16.62 -26.82
N PHE A 440 10.77 16.43 -27.71
CA PHE A 440 11.47 15.17 -27.85
C PHE A 440 12.04 14.68 -26.51
N LEU A 441 12.81 15.52 -25.80
CA LEU A 441 13.43 15.15 -24.53
C LEU A 441 12.39 14.80 -23.47
N LEU A 442 11.33 15.59 -23.33
CA LEU A 442 10.25 15.33 -22.38
C LEU A 442 9.52 14.03 -22.68
N THR A 443 9.17 13.82 -23.95
CA THR A 443 8.52 12.59 -24.42
C THR A 443 9.43 11.39 -24.20
N PHE A 444 10.69 11.47 -24.61
CA PHE A 444 11.65 10.38 -24.46
C PHE A 444 11.93 10.04 -23.00
N LEU A 445 12.10 11.02 -22.12
CA LEU A 445 12.36 10.78 -20.70
C LEU A 445 11.16 10.16 -19.98
N ALA A 446 9.94 10.60 -20.27
CA ALA A 446 8.76 10.16 -19.55
C ALA A 446 8.04 8.96 -20.20
N MET A 447 8.19 8.75 -21.52
CA MET A 447 7.60 7.61 -22.23
C MET A 447 8.68 6.63 -22.67
N GLY A 448 9.69 7.11 -23.42
CA GLY A 448 10.74 6.29 -24.00
C GLY A 448 11.55 5.48 -22.98
N LEU A 449 12.07 6.13 -21.92
CA LEU A 449 12.86 5.45 -20.88
C LEU A 449 12.04 4.40 -20.10
N PRO A 450 10.83 4.69 -19.59
CA PRO A 450 9.98 3.67 -18.99
C PRO A 450 9.66 2.51 -19.94
N SER A 451 9.45 2.79 -21.23
CA SER A 451 9.22 1.75 -22.25
C SER A 451 10.44 0.88 -22.48
N ALA A 452 11.63 1.45 -22.64
CA ALA A 452 12.88 0.70 -22.76
C ALA A 452 13.13 -0.18 -21.52
N TRP A 453 12.84 0.34 -20.32
CA TRP A 453 12.89 -0.44 -19.09
C TRP A 453 11.85 -1.57 -19.08
N ALA A 454 10.64 -1.34 -19.60
CA ALA A 454 9.60 -2.36 -19.67
C ALA A 454 10.00 -3.50 -20.63
N PHE A 455 10.60 -3.17 -21.78
CA PHE A 455 11.24 -4.16 -22.68
C PHE A 455 12.33 -4.96 -21.96
N TYR A 456 13.23 -4.28 -21.23
CA TYR A 456 14.25 -4.94 -20.41
C TYR A 456 13.65 -5.93 -19.41
N ALA A 457 12.66 -5.47 -18.63
CA ALA A 457 12.06 -6.22 -17.55
C ALA A 457 11.32 -7.46 -18.07
N LEU A 458 10.50 -7.29 -19.10
CA LEU A 458 9.75 -8.38 -19.71
C LEU A 458 10.70 -9.39 -20.36
N ARG A 459 11.70 -8.94 -21.14
CA ARG A 459 12.68 -9.84 -21.74
C ARG A 459 13.48 -10.60 -20.69
N ARG A 460 13.89 -9.93 -19.60
CA ARG A 460 14.60 -10.58 -18.50
C ARG A 460 13.74 -11.69 -17.87
N LYS A 461 12.44 -11.47 -17.69
CA LYS A 461 11.51 -12.48 -17.18
C LYS A 461 11.28 -13.61 -18.19
N ALA A 462 11.17 -13.30 -19.47
CA ALA A 462 11.03 -14.28 -20.55
C ALA A 462 12.24 -15.25 -20.60
N GLY A 463 13.46 -14.74 -20.39
CA GLY A 463 14.66 -15.56 -20.37
C GLY A 463 14.77 -16.52 -19.19
N GLY A 464 14.01 -16.31 -18.12
CA GLY A 464 13.89 -17.28 -17.03
C GLY A 464 12.75 -18.28 -17.23
N LEU A 465 11.96 -18.13 -18.30
CA LEU A 465 10.81 -18.97 -18.62
C LEU A 465 11.09 -19.85 -19.84
N LEU A 466 11.73 -19.30 -20.86
CA LEU A 466 11.93 -19.95 -22.16
C LEU A 466 13.35 -20.53 -22.25
N GLU A 467 13.44 -21.76 -22.73
CA GLU A 467 14.73 -22.45 -22.89
C GLU A 467 15.59 -21.81 -23.98
N SER A 468 14.98 -21.41 -25.11
CA SER A 468 15.68 -20.74 -26.21
C SER A 468 15.90 -19.25 -25.91
N PRO A 469 17.15 -18.78 -25.81
CA PRO A 469 17.43 -17.36 -25.61
C PRO A 469 16.99 -16.49 -26.80
N ALA A 470 17.07 -17.02 -28.02
CA ALA A 470 16.57 -16.34 -29.22
C ALA A 470 15.04 -16.30 -29.25
N GLY A 471 14.39 -17.41 -28.87
CA GLY A 471 12.93 -17.43 -28.69
C GLY A 471 12.44 -16.41 -27.66
N ALA A 472 13.19 -16.21 -26.58
CA ALA A 472 12.89 -15.17 -25.60
C ALA A 472 13.08 -13.74 -26.12
N ASP A 473 14.09 -13.49 -26.95
CA ASP A 473 14.26 -12.19 -27.63
C ASP A 473 13.08 -11.90 -28.55
N VAL A 474 12.75 -12.86 -29.44
CA VAL A 474 11.66 -12.72 -30.42
C VAL A 474 10.31 -12.59 -29.75
N ALA A 475 9.98 -13.45 -28.78
CA ALA A 475 8.70 -13.40 -28.08
C ALA A 475 8.54 -12.07 -27.33
N ALA A 476 9.59 -11.55 -26.69
CA ALA A 476 9.54 -10.26 -26.02
C ALA A 476 9.37 -9.09 -26.99
N LEU A 477 10.11 -9.09 -28.11
CA LEU A 477 10.03 -8.04 -29.14
C LEU A 477 8.65 -8.01 -29.80
N LEU A 478 8.12 -9.17 -30.22
CA LEU A 478 6.82 -9.25 -30.88
C LEU A 478 5.66 -8.98 -29.92
N ALA A 479 5.66 -9.59 -28.73
CA ALA A 479 4.55 -9.44 -27.78
C ALA A 479 4.46 -8.02 -27.22
N PHE A 480 5.55 -7.28 -27.14
CA PHE A 480 5.58 -5.94 -26.56
C PHE A 480 5.63 -4.83 -27.62
N GLY A 481 6.52 -4.98 -28.62
CA GLY A 481 6.65 -4.06 -29.76
C GLY A 481 5.45 -4.11 -30.69
N GLY A 482 4.78 -5.25 -30.81
CA GLY A 482 3.54 -5.41 -31.58
C GLY A 482 2.29 -4.97 -30.85
N THR A 483 2.34 -3.89 -30.06
CA THR A 483 1.16 -3.40 -29.34
C THR A 483 1.05 -1.90 -29.41
N LEU A 484 -0.15 -1.36 -29.17
CA LEU A 484 -0.34 0.08 -29.01
C LEU A 484 0.52 0.68 -27.89
N PHE A 485 1.01 -0.11 -26.92
CA PHE A 485 1.99 0.41 -25.96
C PHE A 485 3.23 0.96 -26.67
N PHE A 486 3.75 0.27 -27.69
CA PHE A 486 4.89 0.73 -28.47
C PHE A 486 4.54 1.96 -29.33
N THR A 487 3.38 1.95 -29.99
CA THR A 487 2.85 3.10 -30.74
C THR A 487 2.86 4.39 -29.92
N TYR A 488 2.38 4.33 -28.69
CA TYR A 488 2.31 5.50 -27.81
C TYR A 488 3.56 5.66 -26.92
N SER A 489 4.64 4.94 -27.20
CA SER A 489 5.91 5.15 -26.49
C SER A 489 6.72 6.32 -27.07
N THR A 490 6.30 6.85 -28.21
CA THR A 490 6.97 7.92 -28.97
C THR A 490 6.22 9.25 -28.92
N ALA A 491 5.14 9.34 -28.14
CA ALA A 491 4.24 10.49 -28.04
C ALA A 491 3.84 10.77 -26.59
N ILE A 492 3.59 12.04 -26.23
CA ILE A 492 3.40 12.41 -24.82
C ILE A 492 2.01 11.98 -24.31
N ASN A 493 1.98 11.06 -23.34
CA ASN A 493 0.73 10.57 -22.78
C ASN A 493 0.91 10.06 -21.34
N HIS A 494 -0.18 9.62 -20.73
CA HIS A 494 -0.21 9.13 -19.34
C HIS A 494 -0.41 7.62 -19.24
N HIS A 495 -0.82 6.95 -20.32
CA HIS A 495 -1.07 5.52 -20.34
C HIS A 495 0.24 4.71 -20.37
N THR A 496 1.22 5.13 -21.18
CA THR A 496 2.53 4.46 -21.33
C THR A 496 3.32 4.39 -20.01
N PRO A 497 3.62 5.50 -19.30
CA PRO A 497 4.35 5.43 -18.03
C PRO A 497 3.57 4.64 -16.97
N THR A 498 2.24 4.72 -16.99
CA THR A 498 1.35 3.93 -16.13
C THR A 498 1.47 2.44 -16.42
N ALA A 499 1.40 2.04 -17.69
CA ALA A 499 1.47 0.64 -18.09
C ALA A 499 2.84 0.01 -17.74
N ALA A 500 3.92 0.79 -17.91
CA ALA A 500 5.27 0.39 -17.49
C ALA A 500 5.34 0.20 -15.96
N ALA A 501 4.77 1.13 -15.18
CA ALA A 501 4.70 1.02 -13.72
C ALA A 501 3.86 -0.17 -13.24
N ILE A 502 2.72 -0.45 -13.90
CA ILE A 502 1.88 -1.63 -13.63
C ILE A 502 2.66 -2.92 -13.86
N LEU A 503 3.33 -3.05 -15.01
CA LEU A 503 4.16 -4.22 -15.33
C LEU A 503 5.30 -4.38 -14.31
N ALA A 504 5.92 -3.27 -13.91
CA ALA A 504 6.99 -3.26 -12.93
C ALA A 504 6.53 -3.77 -11.57
N ALA A 505 5.42 -3.24 -11.07
CA ALA A 505 4.83 -3.65 -9.81
C ALA A 505 4.41 -5.12 -9.84
N PHE A 506 3.81 -5.59 -10.94
CA PHE A 506 3.46 -6.99 -11.16
C PHE A 506 4.69 -7.91 -10.98
N PHE A 507 5.83 -7.55 -11.57
CA PHE A 507 7.08 -8.30 -11.42
C PHE A 507 7.74 -8.17 -10.04
N LEU A 508 7.67 -7.00 -9.40
CA LEU A 508 8.23 -6.76 -8.06
C LEU A 508 7.49 -7.53 -6.98
N LEU A 509 6.16 -7.63 -7.11
CA LEU A 509 5.30 -8.45 -6.25
C LEU A 509 5.48 -9.95 -6.51
N GLY A 510 6.25 -10.35 -7.53
CA GLY A 510 6.48 -11.75 -7.88
C GLY A 510 5.24 -12.45 -8.38
N MET A 511 4.27 -11.70 -8.92
CA MET A 511 3.00 -12.22 -9.43
C MET A 511 3.20 -13.11 -10.65
N ALA A 512 4.17 -12.76 -11.51
CA ALA A 512 4.57 -13.56 -12.68
C ALA A 512 5.05 -14.98 -12.31
N GLU A 513 5.79 -15.11 -11.20
CA GLU A 513 6.35 -16.40 -10.77
C GLU A 513 5.51 -17.11 -9.71
N GLY A 514 4.55 -16.42 -9.09
CA GLY A 514 3.74 -16.95 -7.99
C GLY A 514 4.52 -17.03 -6.68
N ARG A 515 5.29 -15.98 -6.35
CA ARG A 515 6.15 -16.02 -5.15
C ARG A 515 5.31 -15.90 -3.87
N PRO A 516 5.43 -16.83 -2.92
CA PRO A 516 4.63 -16.81 -1.68
C PRO A 516 5.07 -15.75 -0.68
N VAL A 517 6.27 -15.17 -0.85
CA VAL A 517 6.81 -14.17 0.05
C VAL A 517 7.43 -13.02 -0.74
N VAL A 518 6.94 -11.81 -0.51
CA VAL A 518 7.46 -10.58 -1.12
C VAL A 518 8.32 -9.84 -0.09
N PRO A 519 9.61 -9.56 -0.37
CA PRO A 519 10.44 -8.74 0.50
C PRO A 519 9.88 -7.32 0.68
N ALA A 520 10.04 -6.74 1.86
CA ALA A 520 9.54 -5.40 2.18
C ALA A 520 9.97 -4.33 1.17
N GLY A 521 11.25 -4.30 0.77
CA GLY A 521 11.74 -3.33 -0.22
C GLY A 521 11.07 -3.48 -1.59
N ARG A 522 10.78 -4.70 -2.05
CA ARG A 522 10.04 -4.92 -3.31
C ARG A 522 8.58 -4.54 -3.17
N ALA A 523 7.96 -4.83 -2.03
CA ALA A 523 6.58 -4.45 -1.75
C ALA A 523 6.44 -2.92 -1.73
N SER A 524 7.35 -2.19 -1.07
CA SER A 524 7.37 -0.73 -1.05
C SER A 524 7.67 -0.13 -2.42
N ALA A 525 8.62 -0.68 -3.19
CA ALA A 525 8.87 -0.23 -4.56
C ALA A 525 7.64 -0.45 -5.47
N ALA A 526 6.98 -1.61 -5.37
CA ALA A 526 5.74 -1.87 -6.10
C ALA A 526 4.63 -0.90 -5.66
N GLY A 527 4.51 -0.65 -4.36
CA GLY A 527 3.59 0.34 -3.80
C GLY A 527 3.81 1.73 -4.35
N PHE A 528 5.08 2.19 -4.38
CA PHE A 528 5.45 3.48 -4.93
C PHE A 528 5.10 3.61 -6.40
N LEU A 529 5.44 2.61 -7.21
CA LEU A 529 5.12 2.59 -8.64
C LEU A 529 3.62 2.56 -8.89
N MET A 530 2.85 1.83 -8.08
CA MET A 530 1.39 1.79 -8.20
C MET A 530 0.72 3.07 -7.70
N GLY A 531 1.22 3.67 -6.61
CA GLY A 531 0.79 4.99 -6.17
C GLY A 531 1.08 6.07 -7.22
N LEU A 532 2.25 6.00 -7.87
CA LEU A 532 2.60 6.88 -8.97
C LEU A 532 1.70 6.64 -10.19
N ALA A 533 1.47 5.39 -10.57
CA ALA A 533 0.54 5.02 -11.63
C ALA A 533 -0.87 5.58 -11.38
N ALA A 534 -1.39 5.44 -10.16
CA ALA A 534 -2.72 5.91 -9.79
C ALA A 534 -2.89 7.43 -9.87
N VAL A 535 -1.80 8.19 -9.68
CA VAL A 535 -1.83 9.66 -9.72
C VAL A 535 -1.38 10.23 -11.07
N ILE A 536 -0.88 9.39 -11.98
CA ILE A 536 -0.61 9.74 -13.39
C ILE A 536 -1.83 9.42 -14.25
N ASP A 537 -2.46 8.26 -14.01
CA ASP A 537 -3.63 7.77 -14.71
C ASP A 537 -4.63 7.20 -13.69
N VAL A 538 -5.62 8.03 -13.36
CA VAL A 538 -6.67 7.72 -12.38
C VAL A 538 -7.53 6.52 -12.83
N GLY A 539 -7.54 6.17 -14.12
CA GLY A 539 -8.19 4.96 -14.61
C GLY A 539 -7.33 3.74 -14.32
N HIS A 540 -6.34 3.48 -15.18
CA HIS A 540 -5.55 2.25 -15.16
C HIS A 540 -4.77 2.08 -13.85
N GLY A 541 -4.07 3.12 -13.43
CA GLY A 541 -3.20 3.08 -12.27
C GLY A 541 -3.97 2.79 -10.99
N PHE A 542 -5.13 3.43 -10.80
CA PHE A 542 -5.98 3.19 -9.63
C PHE A 542 -6.54 1.77 -9.60
N ILE A 543 -7.13 1.31 -10.71
CA ILE A 543 -7.76 -0.01 -10.79
C ILE A 543 -6.75 -1.11 -10.48
N PHE A 544 -5.59 -1.10 -11.15
CA PHE A 544 -4.57 -2.11 -10.89
C PHE A 544 -3.92 -1.97 -9.51
N SER A 545 -3.87 -0.76 -8.93
CA SER A 545 -3.39 -0.56 -7.56
C SER A 545 -4.26 -1.30 -6.55
N VAL A 546 -5.58 -1.21 -6.74
CA VAL A 546 -6.58 -1.91 -5.93
C VAL A 546 -6.47 -3.42 -6.18
N MET A 547 -6.43 -3.87 -7.44
CA MET A 547 -6.33 -5.30 -7.76
C MET A 547 -5.08 -5.95 -7.15
N PHE A 548 -3.92 -5.28 -7.19
CA PHE A 548 -2.70 -5.80 -6.58
C PHE A 548 -2.77 -5.76 -5.04
N GLY A 549 -3.40 -4.74 -4.46
CA GLY A 549 -3.71 -4.70 -3.03
C GLY A 549 -4.59 -5.87 -2.58
N LEU A 550 -5.67 -6.15 -3.32
CA LEU A 550 -6.56 -7.29 -3.08
C LEU A 550 -5.82 -8.63 -3.22
N TYR A 551 -4.98 -8.77 -4.25
CA TYR A 551 -4.10 -9.93 -4.40
C TYR A 551 -3.21 -10.14 -3.17
N ILE A 552 -2.59 -9.07 -2.66
CA ILE A 552 -1.72 -9.16 -1.48
C ILE A 552 -2.51 -9.57 -0.22
N LEU A 553 -3.68 -8.99 -0.02
CA LEU A 553 -4.51 -9.24 1.17
C LEU A 553 -5.15 -10.63 1.16
N PHE A 554 -5.74 -11.04 0.04
CA PHE A 554 -6.58 -12.23 -0.04
C PHE A 554 -5.84 -13.45 -0.59
N CYS A 555 -4.92 -13.25 -1.52
CA CYS A 555 -4.20 -14.34 -2.19
C CYS A 555 -2.85 -14.61 -1.52
N LEU A 556 -1.97 -13.61 -1.39
CA LEU A 556 -0.71 -13.76 -0.65
C LEU A 556 -0.93 -13.89 0.86
N ARG A 557 -2.05 -13.37 1.38
CA ARG A 557 -2.40 -13.40 2.81
C ARG A 557 -1.28 -12.82 3.68
N SER A 558 -0.64 -11.76 3.19
CA SER A 558 0.54 -11.16 3.82
C SER A 558 0.26 -9.71 4.21
N TRP A 559 -0.20 -9.52 5.45
CA TRP A 559 -0.38 -8.18 6.02
C TRP A 559 0.91 -7.36 5.99
N ARG A 560 2.07 -8.00 6.24
CA ARG A 560 3.37 -7.32 6.14
C ARG A 560 3.57 -6.74 4.73
N THR A 561 3.32 -7.52 3.69
CA THR A 561 3.43 -7.04 2.31
C THR A 561 2.43 -5.92 2.03
N ALA A 562 1.20 -6.03 2.52
CA ALA A 562 0.16 -5.01 2.36
C ALA A 562 0.58 -3.67 2.99
N VAL A 563 1.13 -3.70 4.20
CA VAL A 563 1.64 -2.50 4.88
C VAL A 563 2.77 -1.85 4.08
N PHE A 564 3.78 -2.62 3.68
CA PHE A 564 4.90 -2.04 2.93
C PHE A 564 4.50 -1.52 1.55
N TYR A 565 3.54 -2.20 0.89
CA TYR A 565 2.93 -1.73 -0.35
C TYR A 565 2.15 -0.43 -0.15
N GLY A 566 1.29 -0.36 0.88
CA GLY A 566 0.56 0.86 1.23
C GLY A 566 1.50 2.01 1.57
N LEU A 567 2.50 1.80 2.45
CA LEU A 567 3.52 2.79 2.79
C LEU A 567 4.31 3.26 1.56
N GLY A 568 4.59 2.36 0.63
CA GLY A 568 5.23 2.72 -0.65
C GLY A 568 4.36 3.63 -1.51
N ALA A 569 3.04 3.40 -1.54
CA ALA A 569 2.10 4.18 -2.33
C ALA A 569 1.81 5.57 -1.74
N LEU A 570 2.03 5.78 -0.44
CA LEU A 570 1.69 7.03 0.24
C LEU A 570 2.37 8.28 -0.33
N PRO A 571 3.69 8.31 -0.61
CA PRO A 571 4.35 9.53 -1.10
C PRO A 571 3.73 10.12 -2.39
N PRO A 572 3.56 9.37 -3.51
CA PRO A 572 2.95 9.94 -4.71
C PRO A 572 1.48 10.32 -4.50
N LEU A 573 0.73 9.56 -3.69
CA LEU A 573 -0.66 9.90 -3.34
C LEU A 573 -0.75 11.18 -2.50
N ALA A 574 0.10 11.33 -1.50
CA ALA A 574 0.15 12.50 -0.64
C ALA A 574 0.54 13.75 -1.44
N LEU A 575 1.51 13.64 -2.35
CA LEU A 575 1.89 14.72 -3.27
C LEU A 575 0.71 15.14 -4.14
N HIS A 576 0.00 14.18 -4.74
CA HIS A 576 -1.19 14.46 -5.54
C HIS A 576 -2.27 15.16 -4.70
N CYS A 577 -2.60 14.62 -3.53
CA CYS A 577 -3.61 15.21 -2.64
C CYS A 577 -3.24 16.63 -2.19
N ALA A 578 -1.96 16.90 -1.92
CA ALA A 578 -1.49 18.23 -1.55
C ALA A 578 -1.68 19.23 -2.68
N ILE A 579 -1.29 18.86 -3.91
CA ILE A 579 -1.48 19.71 -5.09
C ILE A 579 -2.97 19.91 -5.37
N GLN A 580 -3.77 18.84 -5.38
CA GLN A 580 -5.21 18.96 -5.61
C GLN A 580 -5.89 19.84 -4.56
N TYR A 581 -5.53 19.70 -3.30
CA TYR A 581 -6.08 20.53 -2.23
C TYR A 581 -5.72 22.00 -2.41
N SER A 582 -4.47 22.31 -2.80
CA SER A 582 -4.06 23.69 -3.08
C SER A 582 -4.80 24.33 -4.25
N LEU A 583 -5.12 23.56 -5.30
CA LEU A 583 -5.77 24.07 -6.50
C LEU A 583 -7.30 24.14 -6.35
N TRP A 584 -7.90 23.07 -5.82
CA TRP A 584 -9.34 22.87 -5.85
C TRP A 584 -9.99 22.92 -4.46
N GLY A 585 -9.22 22.92 -3.37
CA GLY A 585 -9.75 22.76 -2.00
C GLY A 585 -10.30 21.36 -1.71
N SER A 586 -10.01 20.41 -2.59
CA SER A 586 -10.43 19.03 -2.48
C SER A 586 -9.22 18.12 -2.74
N ILE A 587 -9.14 17.02 -2.00
CA ILE A 587 -8.12 15.99 -2.25
C ILE A 587 -8.53 15.04 -3.39
N LEU A 588 -9.76 15.14 -3.89
CA LEU A 588 -10.23 14.31 -5.00
C LEU A 588 -9.60 14.76 -6.31
N PRO A 589 -9.33 13.82 -7.24
CA PRO A 589 -8.92 14.16 -8.59
C PRO A 589 -9.92 15.11 -9.27
N VAL A 590 -9.41 16.09 -10.01
CA VAL A 590 -10.22 17.11 -10.70
C VAL A 590 -11.31 16.51 -11.60
N GLN A 591 -11.08 15.31 -12.16
CA GLN A 591 -12.04 14.60 -12.99
C GLN A 591 -13.29 14.13 -12.22
N MET A 592 -13.21 14.07 -10.89
CA MET A 592 -14.31 13.72 -9.99
C MET A 592 -15.03 14.96 -9.43
N LEU A 593 -14.57 16.16 -9.75
CA LEU A 593 -15.19 17.41 -9.27
C LEU A 593 -16.28 17.88 -10.24
N HIS A 594 -17.46 18.17 -9.70
CA HIS A 594 -18.60 18.68 -10.47
C HIS A 594 -18.39 20.13 -10.89
N GLY A 595 -18.92 20.51 -12.06
CA GLY A 595 -18.90 21.90 -12.55
C GLY A 595 -17.57 22.39 -13.11
N THR A 596 -16.50 21.60 -13.02
CA THR A 596 -15.15 21.97 -13.54
C THR A 596 -15.09 22.01 -15.06
N LYS A 597 -16.06 21.40 -15.74
CA LYS A 597 -16.17 21.35 -17.21
C LYS A 597 -17.19 22.34 -17.76
N ASP A 598 -17.88 23.07 -16.89
CA ASP A 598 -19.04 23.90 -17.24
C ASP A 598 -18.58 25.35 -17.43
N TYR A 599 -18.14 25.66 -18.66
CA TYR A 599 -17.78 27.00 -19.11
C TYR A 599 -18.19 27.20 -20.58
N PRO A 600 -18.41 28.45 -21.04
CA PRO A 600 -18.79 28.71 -22.43
C PRO A 600 -17.81 28.08 -23.42
N PHE A 601 -18.34 27.40 -24.43
CA PHE A 601 -17.53 26.72 -25.45
C PHE A 601 -16.61 25.64 -24.87
N SER A 602 -17.01 24.95 -23.80
CA SER A 602 -16.28 23.78 -23.31
C SER A 602 -16.32 22.63 -24.31
N TYR A 603 -15.17 22.01 -24.60
CA TYR A 603 -15.11 20.80 -25.42
C TYR A 603 -15.95 19.66 -24.83
N TRP A 604 -16.06 19.61 -23.51
CA TRP A 604 -16.82 18.57 -22.81
C TRP A 604 -18.33 18.68 -23.05
N THR A 605 -18.84 19.88 -23.31
CA THR A 605 -20.25 20.14 -23.66
C THR A 605 -20.48 20.16 -25.18
N HIS A 606 -19.46 20.52 -25.96
CA HIS A 606 -19.49 20.55 -27.43
C HIS A 606 -18.42 19.60 -28.02
N ARG A 607 -18.61 18.29 -27.80
CA ARG A 607 -17.68 17.25 -28.26
C ARG A 607 -17.63 17.20 -29.79
N THR A 608 -16.46 16.85 -30.35
CA THR A 608 -16.28 16.72 -31.81
C THR A 608 -15.58 15.42 -32.20
N GLU A 609 -15.54 15.12 -33.51
CA GLU A 609 -14.92 13.92 -34.07
C GLU A 609 -15.51 12.61 -33.50
N SER A 610 -14.67 11.61 -33.23
CA SER A 610 -15.07 10.32 -32.66
C SER A 610 -15.59 10.41 -31.22
N ASP A 611 -15.42 11.56 -30.56
CA ASP A 611 -15.98 11.83 -29.24
C ASP A 611 -17.42 12.36 -29.29
N ALA A 612 -17.90 12.73 -30.48
CA ALA A 612 -19.31 13.05 -30.74
C ALA A 612 -20.12 11.85 -31.23
N TRP A 613 -19.47 10.71 -31.51
CA TRP A 613 -20.16 9.54 -32.06
C TRP A 613 -21.17 8.94 -31.07
N HIS A 614 -22.37 8.65 -31.56
CA HIS A 614 -23.40 7.91 -30.83
C HIS A 614 -23.38 6.45 -31.25
N ILE A 615 -22.70 5.62 -30.46
CA ILE A 615 -22.57 4.18 -30.71
C ILE A 615 -23.42 3.44 -29.65
N PRO A 616 -24.30 2.50 -30.04
CA PRO A 616 -25.04 1.67 -29.10
C PRO A 616 -24.11 0.93 -28.13
N ARG A 617 -24.49 0.87 -26.85
CA ARG A 617 -23.65 0.23 -25.81
C ARG A 617 -23.44 -1.28 -26.04
N SER A 618 -24.38 -1.94 -26.72
CA SER A 618 -24.27 -3.34 -27.12
C SER A 618 -23.09 -3.58 -28.06
N ASP A 619 -22.77 -2.60 -28.89
CA ASP A 619 -21.82 -2.74 -29.99
C ASP A 619 -20.47 -2.10 -29.60
N TYR A 620 -20.52 -1.06 -28.77
CA TYR A 620 -19.34 -0.28 -28.37
C TYR A 620 -18.19 -1.16 -27.87
N TRP A 621 -18.45 -2.08 -26.94
CA TRP A 621 -17.39 -2.91 -26.37
C TRP A 621 -16.78 -3.87 -27.40
N LEU A 622 -17.57 -4.39 -28.35
CA LEU A 622 -17.08 -5.21 -29.46
C LEU A 622 -16.19 -4.38 -30.39
N LEU A 623 -16.65 -3.18 -30.76
CA LEU A 623 -15.91 -2.25 -31.60
C LEU A 623 -14.55 -1.89 -30.99
N THR A 624 -14.46 -1.72 -29.66
CA THR A 624 -13.15 -1.47 -29.01
C THR A 624 -12.16 -2.63 -29.10
N LEU A 625 -12.64 -3.85 -29.41
CA LEU A 625 -11.83 -5.06 -29.47
C LEU A 625 -11.56 -5.52 -30.92
N PHE A 626 -12.56 -5.42 -31.80
CA PHE A 626 -12.56 -6.09 -33.10
C PHE A 626 -12.81 -5.17 -34.31
N SER A 627 -13.00 -3.87 -34.11
CA SER A 627 -13.08 -2.92 -35.24
C SER A 627 -11.72 -2.64 -35.84
N MET A 628 -11.69 -1.83 -36.91
CA MET A 628 -10.45 -1.29 -37.46
C MET A 628 -9.58 -0.53 -36.44
N ARG A 629 -10.16 -0.03 -35.33
CA ARG A 629 -9.45 0.60 -34.21
C ARG A 629 -9.27 -0.34 -33.01
N GLY A 630 -9.79 -1.55 -33.11
CA GLY A 630 -9.91 -2.52 -32.04
C GLY A 630 -8.58 -3.15 -31.63
N LEU A 631 -8.51 -3.54 -30.36
CA LEU A 631 -7.31 -4.11 -29.75
C LEU A 631 -6.74 -5.31 -30.50
N PHE A 632 -7.58 -6.28 -30.88
CA PHE A 632 -7.13 -7.54 -31.48
C PHE A 632 -6.92 -7.44 -32.99
N VAL A 633 -7.44 -6.39 -33.65
CA VAL A 633 -7.15 -6.11 -35.07
C VAL A 633 -5.80 -5.43 -35.22
N LEU A 634 -5.51 -4.43 -34.38
CA LEU A 634 -4.24 -3.71 -34.41
C LEU A 634 -3.11 -4.45 -33.67
N SER A 635 -3.44 -5.34 -32.74
CA SER A 635 -2.47 -6.12 -31.98
C SER A 635 -2.91 -7.58 -31.82
N PRO A 636 -3.08 -8.33 -32.93
CA PRO A 636 -3.52 -9.73 -32.89
C PRO A 636 -2.60 -10.64 -32.07
N ILE A 637 -1.33 -10.27 -31.84
CA ILE A 637 -0.43 -10.98 -30.93
C ILE A 637 -1.01 -11.10 -29.51
N LEU A 638 -1.88 -10.17 -29.09
CA LEU A 638 -2.55 -10.20 -27.79
C LEU A 638 -3.64 -11.28 -27.68
N LEU A 639 -4.07 -11.90 -28.79
CA LEU A 639 -4.92 -13.11 -28.74
C LEU A 639 -4.18 -14.26 -28.05
N PHE A 640 -2.88 -14.40 -28.28
CA PHE A 640 -2.04 -15.33 -27.52
C PHE A 640 -1.88 -14.91 -26.07
N GLY A 641 -1.92 -13.60 -25.78
CA GLY A 641 -2.00 -13.06 -24.43
C GLY A 641 -3.25 -13.53 -23.69
N ALA A 642 -4.43 -13.38 -24.32
CA ALA A 642 -5.69 -13.85 -23.77
C ALA A 642 -5.70 -15.39 -23.59
N ALA A 643 -5.21 -16.13 -24.58
CA ALA A 643 -5.10 -17.59 -24.50
C ALA A 643 -4.14 -18.05 -23.38
N GLY A 644 -2.99 -17.37 -23.23
CA GLY A 644 -2.01 -17.64 -22.18
C GLY A 644 -2.52 -17.31 -20.78
N LEU A 645 -3.30 -16.23 -20.64
CA LEU A 645 -3.99 -15.85 -19.42
C LEU A 645 -5.02 -16.91 -19.02
N ALA A 646 -5.86 -17.34 -19.98
CA ALA A 646 -6.86 -18.39 -19.78
C ALA A 646 -6.22 -19.75 -19.44
N ALA A 647 -5.09 -20.09 -20.06
CA ALA A 647 -4.31 -21.28 -19.70
C ALA A 647 -3.82 -21.23 -18.24
N GLU A 648 -3.27 -20.09 -17.79
CA GLU A 648 -2.80 -19.93 -16.41
C GLU A 648 -3.94 -20.09 -15.38
N LEU A 649 -5.12 -19.53 -15.68
CA LEU A 649 -6.31 -19.68 -14.84
C LEU A 649 -6.77 -21.14 -14.74
N ARG A 650 -6.76 -21.88 -15.87
CA ARG A 650 -7.11 -23.30 -15.89
C ARG A 650 -6.13 -24.15 -15.09
N ASP A 651 -4.84 -23.90 -15.23
CA ASP A 651 -3.79 -24.62 -14.50
C ASP A 651 -3.95 -24.42 -12.99
N ALA A 652 -4.18 -23.18 -12.56
CA ALA A 652 -4.39 -22.88 -11.15
C ALA A 652 -5.68 -23.47 -10.57
N ALA A 653 -6.76 -23.52 -11.35
CA ALA A 653 -7.99 -24.18 -10.94
C ALA A 653 -7.78 -25.69 -10.72
N ARG A 654 -6.97 -26.35 -11.58
CA ARG A 654 -6.58 -27.75 -11.41
C ARG A 654 -5.70 -27.96 -10.17
N ALA A 655 -4.70 -27.10 -9.96
CA ALA A 655 -3.83 -27.15 -8.79
C ALA A 655 -4.60 -26.97 -7.48
N SER A 656 -5.57 -26.06 -7.44
CA SER A 656 -6.44 -25.82 -6.27
C SER A 656 -7.33 -27.04 -5.94
N ARG A 657 -7.81 -27.78 -6.95
CA ARG A 657 -8.56 -29.03 -6.74
C ARG A 657 -7.70 -30.15 -6.14
N ARG A 658 -6.43 -30.27 -6.56
CA ARG A 658 -5.47 -31.25 -6.04
C ARG A 658 -5.02 -30.96 -4.59
N GLY A 659 -4.99 -29.68 -4.20
CA GLY A 659 -4.54 -29.24 -2.87
C GLY A 659 -5.57 -29.30 -1.73
N LYS A 660 -6.80 -29.83 -1.97
CA LYS A 660 -7.88 -29.90 -0.98
C LYS A 660 -7.61 -30.83 0.22
N THR A 661 -6.51 -31.59 0.22
CA THR A 661 -6.07 -32.43 1.35
C THR A 661 -5.30 -31.66 2.44
N GLY A 662 -4.91 -30.40 2.18
CA GLY A 662 -4.28 -29.53 3.18
C GLY A 662 -5.30 -28.65 3.92
N GLY A 663 -5.21 -28.58 5.25
CA GLY A 663 -6.11 -27.79 6.09
C GLY A 663 -6.17 -26.29 5.70
N ARG A 664 -7.28 -25.61 6.06
CA ARG A 664 -7.63 -24.20 5.76
C ARG A 664 -6.54 -23.13 6.00
N LEU A 665 -5.45 -23.47 6.68
CA LEU A 665 -4.34 -22.58 7.07
C LEU A 665 -3.08 -22.70 6.18
N ALA A 666 -3.03 -23.65 5.24
CA ALA A 666 -1.87 -23.80 4.36
C ALA A 666 -1.71 -22.59 3.42
N ARG A 667 -0.45 -22.18 3.16
CA ARG A 667 -0.15 -21.14 2.18
C ARG A 667 -0.43 -21.66 0.76
N PRO A 668 -0.96 -20.82 -0.15
CA PRO A 668 -1.19 -21.26 -1.52
C PRO A 668 0.11 -21.66 -2.20
N SER A 669 0.06 -22.67 -3.07
CA SER A 669 1.19 -23.06 -3.91
C SER A 669 1.55 -21.94 -4.89
N GLY A 670 2.78 -21.97 -5.43
CA GLY A 670 3.20 -20.98 -6.42
C GLY A 670 2.30 -20.95 -7.67
N GLU A 671 1.81 -22.11 -8.11
CA GLU A 671 0.88 -22.21 -9.24
C GLU A 671 -0.46 -21.54 -8.93
N ALA A 672 -1.02 -21.77 -7.74
CA ALA A 672 -2.23 -21.10 -7.29
C ALA A 672 -2.05 -19.58 -7.24
N LEU A 673 -0.89 -19.11 -6.75
CA LEU A 673 -0.56 -17.68 -6.72
C LEU A 673 -0.42 -17.05 -8.10
N ARG A 674 0.09 -17.78 -9.10
CA ARG A 674 0.11 -17.31 -10.50
C ARG A 674 -1.30 -17.23 -11.09
N GLY A 675 -2.16 -18.21 -10.79
CA GLY A 675 -3.56 -18.15 -11.17
C GLY A 675 -4.31 -16.99 -10.54
N TYR A 676 -4.10 -16.72 -9.26
CA TYR A 676 -4.67 -15.56 -8.60
C TYR A 676 -4.16 -14.24 -9.21
N ALA A 677 -2.88 -14.19 -9.59
CA ALA A 677 -2.34 -13.04 -10.30
C ALA A 677 -3.01 -12.86 -11.68
N ALA A 678 -3.17 -13.94 -12.45
CA ALA A 678 -3.92 -13.93 -13.71
C ALA A 678 -5.37 -13.49 -13.52
N LEU A 679 -6.01 -13.91 -12.42
CA LEU A 679 -7.36 -13.50 -12.10
C LEU A 679 -7.43 -12.00 -11.77
N SER A 680 -6.48 -11.47 -11.00
CA SER A 680 -6.38 -10.04 -10.75
C SER A 680 -6.19 -9.23 -12.03
N VAL A 681 -5.38 -9.73 -12.97
CA VAL A 681 -5.19 -9.11 -14.28
C VAL A 681 -6.49 -9.13 -15.08
N LEU A 682 -7.15 -10.29 -15.18
CA LEU A 682 -8.41 -10.44 -15.90
C LEU A 682 -9.51 -9.52 -15.35
N ILE A 683 -9.68 -9.46 -14.02
CA ILE A 683 -10.69 -8.60 -13.40
C ILE A 683 -10.40 -7.12 -13.68
N GLY A 684 -9.13 -6.69 -13.54
CA GLY A 684 -8.74 -5.31 -13.86
C GLY A 684 -9.01 -4.95 -15.32
N MET A 685 -8.71 -5.86 -16.25
CA MET A 685 -8.98 -5.67 -17.67
C MET A 685 -10.48 -5.62 -17.97
N LEU A 686 -11.27 -6.58 -17.48
CA LEU A 686 -12.71 -6.62 -17.70
C LEU A 686 -13.40 -5.39 -17.11
N PHE A 687 -12.93 -4.90 -15.96
CA PHE A 687 -13.43 -3.66 -15.39
C PHE A 687 -13.14 -2.46 -16.30
N LEU A 688 -11.94 -2.36 -16.88
CA LEU A 688 -11.60 -1.28 -17.82
C LEU A 688 -12.41 -1.34 -19.11
N VAL A 689 -12.61 -2.54 -19.67
CA VAL A 689 -13.48 -2.76 -20.84
C VAL A 689 -14.92 -2.37 -20.49
N TRP A 690 -15.42 -2.80 -19.34
CA TRP A 690 -16.77 -2.44 -18.88
C TRP A 690 -16.93 -0.94 -18.64
N TYR A 691 -15.96 -0.31 -17.95
CA TYR A 691 -15.99 1.12 -17.66
C TYR A 691 -15.98 1.96 -18.94
N SER A 692 -15.08 1.61 -19.87
CA SER A 692 -14.95 2.31 -21.15
C SER A 692 -16.14 2.04 -22.08
N GLY A 693 -16.77 0.87 -21.98
CA GLY A 693 -17.86 0.45 -22.86
C GLY A 693 -19.27 0.85 -22.40
N PHE A 694 -19.49 0.91 -21.09
CA PHE A 694 -20.85 1.05 -20.54
C PHE A 694 -21.06 2.25 -19.62
N ARG A 695 -19.98 2.84 -19.08
CA ARG A 695 -20.08 3.93 -18.09
C ARG A 695 -19.65 5.30 -18.63
N THR A 696 -18.62 5.37 -19.46
CA THR A 696 -18.18 6.64 -20.04
C THR A 696 -19.16 7.12 -21.11
N PRO A 697 -19.54 8.42 -21.13
CA PRO A 697 -20.21 9.02 -22.29
C PRO A 697 -19.36 8.75 -23.54
N THR A 698 -19.99 8.34 -24.64
CA THR A 698 -19.32 7.86 -25.86
C THR A 698 -18.12 8.73 -26.24
N ASN A 699 -16.91 8.21 -26.05
CA ASN A 699 -15.64 8.83 -26.43
C ASN A 699 -14.80 7.68 -26.98
N PHE A 700 -14.86 7.46 -28.30
CA PHE A 700 -14.20 6.33 -28.96
C PHE A 700 -12.70 6.65 -29.17
N ALA A 701 -12.04 7.00 -28.06
CA ALA A 701 -10.63 7.38 -27.94
C ALA A 701 -10.20 8.68 -28.67
N GLY A 702 -11.12 9.55 -29.12
CA GLY A 702 -10.82 10.78 -29.84
C GLY A 702 -10.04 10.57 -31.16
N ALA A 703 -9.41 11.62 -31.69
CA ALA A 703 -8.40 11.51 -32.74
C ALA A 703 -7.16 10.76 -32.21
N ALA A 704 -7.09 9.47 -32.53
CA ALA A 704 -6.01 8.60 -32.09
C ALA A 704 -5.89 7.35 -32.97
N PHE A 705 -4.66 6.88 -33.15
CA PHE A 705 -4.39 5.62 -33.83
C PHE A 705 -4.79 4.45 -32.92
N GLY A 706 -5.93 3.84 -33.22
CA GLY A 706 -6.52 2.76 -32.42
C GLY A 706 -7.15 3.20 -31.09
N PHE A 707 -7.71 2.24 -30.36
CA PHE A 707 -8.39 2.46 -29.08
C PHE A 707 -7.39 2.50 -27.90
N ARG A 708 -6.93 3.71 -27.56
CA ARG A 708 -5.83 3.95 -26.60
C ARG A 708 -6.14 3.61 -25.13
N TYR A 709 -7.41 3.51 -24.74
CA TYR A 709 -7.80 3.25 -23.34
C TYR A 709 -7.51 1.82 -22.85
N TYR A 710 -6.84 0.99 -23.65
CA TYR A 710 -6.39 -0.35 -23.25
C TYR A 710 -4.88 -0.45 -23.06
N ILE A 711 -4.12 0.59 -23.41
CA ILE A 711 -2.64 0.62 -23.31
C ILE A 711 -2.16 0.27 -21.89
N GLY A 712 -2.88 0.67 -20.84
CA GLY A 712 -2.46 0.44 -19.46
C GLY A 712 -2.33 -1.05 -19.07
N PHE A 713 -3.03 -1.96 -19.76
CA PHE A 713 -2.93 -3.40 -19.47
C PHE A 713 -2.29 -4.24 -20.58
N THR A 714 -2.04 -3.69 -21.78
CA THR A 714 -1.41 -4.47 -22.86
C THR A 714 -0.04 -5.07 -22.48
N PRO A 715 0.81 -4.42 -21.66
CA PRO A 715 2.03 -5.04 -21.16
C PRO A 715 1.82 -6.33 -20.36
N LEU A 716 0.73 -6.40 -19.59
CA LEU A 716 0.40 -7.60 -18.82
C LEU A 716 -0.06 -8.72 -19.76
N LEU A 717 -0.91 -8.42 -20.75
CA LEU A 717 -1.29 -9.39 -21.77
C LEU A 717 -0.10 -9.87 -22.61
N ALA A 718 0.83 -8.98 -22.94
CA ALA A 718 2.08 -9.33 -23.62
C ALA A 718 2.91 -10.35 -22.82
N TRP A 719 2.98 -10.19 -21.49
CA TRP A 719 3.59 -11.21 -20.63
C TRP A 719 2.89 -12.57 -20.76
N TYR A 720 1.56 -12.60 -20.81
CA TYR A 720 0.83 -13.85 -21.02
C TYR A 720 1.00 -14.41 -22.44
N ALA A 721 1.27 -13.58 -23.45
CA ALA A 721 1.61 -14.04 -24.80
C ALA A 721 2.97 -14.74 -24.81
N VAL A 722 3.96 -14.22 -24.06
CA VAL A 722 5.24 -14.91 -23.85
C VAL A 722 5.04 -16.25 -23.12
N ARG A 723 4.12 -16.32 -22.15
CA ARG A 723 3.77 -17.60 -21.50
C ARG A 723 3.08 -18.58 -22.44
N ALA A 724 2.19 -18.10 -23.31
CA ALA A 724 1.59 -18.92 -24.37
C ALA A 724 2.66 -19.47 -25.31
N TYR A 725 3.62 -18.62 -25.71
CA TYR A 725 4.75 -19.05 -26.52
C TYR A 725 5.55 -20.17 -25.82
N GLY A 726 5.92 -20.00 -24.55
CA GLY A 726 6.64 -21.04 -23.81
C GLY A 726 5.90 -22.35 -23.61
N ARG A 727 4.56 -22.34 -23.71
CA ARG A 727 3.74 -23.55 -23.60
C ARG A 727 3.59 -24.29 -24.92
N TRP A 728 3.59 -23.58 -26.04
CA TRP A 728 3.12 -24.11 -27.32
C TRP A 728 4.15 -23.97 -28.46
N ALA A 729 5.34 -23.43 -28.18
CA ALA A 729 6.41 -23.23 -29.16
C ALA A 729 6.96 -24.53 -29.77
N ASP A 730 6.71 -25.69 -29.18
CA ASP A 730 7.11 -26.98 -29.75
C ASP A 730 6.33 -27.30 -31.03
N SER A 731 5.10 -26.77 -31.17
CA SER A 731 4.29 -26.93 -32.38
C SER A 731 4.80 -25.99 -33.49
N PRO A 732 5.25 -26.51 -34.65
CA PRO A 732 5.68 -25.68 -35.77
C PRO A 732 4.56 -24.78 -36.29
N ARG A 733 3.33 -25.31 -36.36
CA ARG A 733 2.14 -24.55 -36.77
C ARG A 733 1.89 -23.35 -35.84
N PHE A 734 2.01 -23.56 -34.53
CA PHE A 734 1.86 -22.49 -33.55
C PHE A 734 2.91 -21.39 -33.78
N ARG A 735 4.19 -21.74 -33.95
CA ARG A 735 5.26 -20.77 -34.18
C ARG A 735 5.02 -19.92 -35.42
N VAL A 736 4.62 -20.54 -36.53
CA VAL A 736 4.30 -19.83 -37.78
C VAL A 736 3.19 -18.80 -37.55
N ILE A 737 2.09 -19.20 -36.93
CA ILE A 737 0.95 -18.29 -36.66
C ILE A 737 1.38 -17.18 -35.67
N PHE A 738 2.12 -17.54 -34.61
CA PHE A 738 2.61 -16.56 -33.62
C PHE A 738 3.49 -15.50 -34.27
N TYR A 739 4.42 -15.90 -35.15
CA TYR A 739 5.29 -14.96 -35.85
C TYR A 739 4.55 -14.13 -36.89
N ALA A 740 3.63 -14.74 -37.66
CA ALA A 740 2.84 -14.01 -38.65
C ALA A 740 1.98 -12.92 -37.99
N LEU A 741 1.22 -13.28 -36.94
CA LEU A 741 0.40 -12.32 -36.20
C LEU A 741 1.26 -11.31 -35.42
N GLY A 742 2.41 -11.74 -34.90
CA GLY A 742 3.38 -10.85 -34.26
C GLY A 742 3.95 -9.80 -35.21
N ALA A 743 4.36 -10.22 -36.41
CA ALA A 743 4.86 -9.33 -37.45
C ALA A 743 3.78 -8.35 -37.93
N TRP A 744 2.55 -8.82 -38.13
CA TRP A 744 1.38 -7.98 -38.41
C TRP A 744 1.17 -6.93 -37.32
N SER A 745 1.18 -7.36 -36.06
CA SER A 745 0.99 -6.46 -34.92
C SER A 745 2.10 -5.41 -34.83
N LEU A 746 3.36 -5.82 -35.06
CA LEU A 746 4.52 -4.93 -35.08
C LEU A 746 4.44 -3.91 -36.21
N PHE A 747 4.00 -4.34 -37.40
CA PHE A 747 3.80 -3.44 -38.53
C PHE A 747 2.81 -2.31 -38.21
N TYR A 748 1.62 -2.63 -37.69
CA TYR A 748 0.65 -1.61 -37.28
C TYR A 748 1.13 -0.76 -36.11
N ALA A 749 1.85 -1.35 -35.16
CA ALA A 749 2.40 -0.61 -34.05
C ALA A 749 3.42 0.44 -34.52
N CYS A 750 4.33 0.06 -35.42
CA CYS A 750 5.28 0.96 -36.08
C CYS A 750 4.56 2.02 -36.93
N LEU A 751 3.56 1.64 -37.72
CA LEU A 751 2.78 2.61 -38.50
C LEU A 751 2.13 3.66 -37.59
N GLY A 752 1.56 3.22 -36.47
CA GLY A 752 0.93 4.11 -35.49
C GLY A 752 1.90 5.12 -34.85
N THR A 753 3.19 4.81 -34.73
CA THR A 753 4.17 5.77 -34.17
C THR A 753 4.29 7.05 -35.00
N ARG A 754 3.96 6.99 -36.30
CA ARG A 754 3.96 8.15 -37.21
C ARG A 754 2.64 8.91 -37.23
N PHE A 755 1.58 8.33 -36.68
CA PHE A 755 0.20 8.83 -36.80
C PHE A 755 -0.53 8.79 -35.45
N THR A 756 0.19 8.91 -34.34
CA THR A 756 -0.32 8.54 -33.00
C THR A 756 -1.61 9.28 -32.61
N TRP A 757 -1.69 10.58 -32.93
CA TRP A 757 -2.87 11.42 -32.68
C TRP A 757 -3.69 11.73 -33.93
N VAL A 758 -3.55 10.92 -34.98
CA VAL A 758 -4.38 11.00 -36.17
C VAL A 758 -5.51 9.99 -36.03
N LEU A 759 -6.74 10.41 -36.34
CA LEU A 759 -7.88 9.50 -36.41
C LEU A 759 -7.57 8.38 -37.41
N MET A 760 -7.67 7.11 -36.98
CA MET A 760 -7.26 5.94 -37.78
C MET A 760 -7.84 5.98 -39.20
N GLU A 761 -9.10 6.36 -39.34
CA GLU A 761 -9.85 6.47 -40.59
C GLU A 761 -9.28 7.52 -41.55
N ALA A 762 -8.59 8.52 -41.02
CA ALA A 762 -7.97 9.61 -41.77
C ALA A 762 -6.51 9.31 -42.16
N VAL A 763 -5.93 8.19 -41.72
CA VAL A 763 -4.54 7.84 -42.06
C VAL A 763 -4.45 7.46 -43.54
N PRO A 764 -3.65 8.17 -44.36
CA PRO A 764 -3.63 7.99 -45.82
C PRO A 764 -2.86 6.74 -46.28
N HIS A 765 -2.57 5.80 -45.38
CA HIS A 765 -1.75 4.62 -45.67
C HIS A 765 -2.61 3.46 -46.24
N PRO A 766 -2.20 2.81 -47.35
CA PRO A 766 -2.98 1.73 -47.98
C PRO A 766 -3.37 0.59 -47.04
N ALA A 767 -2.45 0.17 -46.15
CA ALA A 767 -2.74 -0.87 -45.15
C ALA A 767 -3.88 -0.48 -44.19
N VAL A 768 -4.02 0.81 -43.85
CA VAL A 768 -5.14 1.27 -43.02
C VAL A 768 -6.44 1.28 -43.82
N ARG A 769 -6.40 1.65 -45.10
CA ARG A 769 -7.56 1.59 -46.00
C ARG A 769 -8.11 0.17 -46.14
N MET A 770 -7.25 -0.85 -46.12
CA MET A 770 -7.68 -2.26 -46.13
C MET A 770 -8.54 -2.65 -44.92
N LEU A 771 -8.44 -1.91 -43.81
CA LEU A 771 -9.25 -2.15 -42.61
C LEU A 771 -10.58 -1.38 -42.61
N LEU A 772 -10.82 -0.45 -43.55
CA LEU A 772 -12.07 0.33 -43.61
C LEU A 772 -13.36 -0.51 -43.63
N PRO A 773 -13.41 -1.72 -44.25
CA PRO A 773 -14.59 -2.58 -44.13
C PRO A 773 -14.92 -3.00 -42.69
N LEU A 774 -13.94 -2.98 -41.77
CA LEU A 774 -14.11 -3.30 -40.35
C LEU A 774 -14.51 -2.09 -39.50
N ARG A 775 -14.90 -0.97 -40.10
CA ARG A 775 -15.27 0.26 -39.37
C ARG A 775 -16.51 0.09 -38.50
N GLY A 776 -17.44 -0.78 -38.90
CA GLY A 776 -18.72 -1.02 -38.22
C GLY A 776 -18.81 -2.32 -37.40
N PHE A 777 -17.71 -3.05 -37.22
CA PHE A 777 -17.67 -4.37 -36.57
C PHE A 777 -16.96 -4.39 -35.22
#